data_AF-A0A553PMW7-F1
#
_entry.id   AF-A0A553PMW7-F1
#
_cell.length_a   1.000
_cell.length_b   1.000
_cell.length_c   1.000
_cell.angle_alpha   90.00
_cell.angle_beta   90.00
_cell.angle_gamma   90.00
#
_symmetry.space_group_name_H-M   'P 1'
#
loop_
_entity.id
_entity.type
_entity.pdbx_description
1 polymer ?
#
loop_
_entity_poly.entity_id
_entity_poly.type
_entity_poly.pdbx_seq_one_letter_code
_entity_poly.pdbx_strand_id
1 'polypeptide(L)'
;MSLAVDETAGDLPVRDVGLRSGLITVFTDTDQDTRSWRRQPQVLKIKDRQRLFRVPREQLEDQLSTKLLRLKRGSSAAGRDGELEDTIEELEARVATLEVSGRGVEGEGGVRRAAQTAPAGCGISSMDDSRGEIDRLSAIIETQQGRVADLELTAQSLRESLRDKEKEFEGIVKDLRKQQADGHRLIIKDNVDVIRLQKQLSEKSAALLVIQEKFSALQEAYENQLEEREKSLKESQGALLGKVEELSEELKGEKQKVLTLEAQLSAATLSLQTLGELHERVLDLEGERNLLKTSYDSLLESTLSTQSHQEEKEKAKEEIREEGKRKDIQNLEERLEEAWRDRKLLEQEKEKMRQEIDHVLKEKERDRDLVMFLREKHDCMEREVLQQRQEVTLLQEKLDSVTNEFDMSAFRMQQDTQGVMSFLKTDINTEETSRDLAAVKASYAETVLELQKTRDLLLLQHRLNSDLQNEMKTVFERAEREREENRRRATEKEKLLNSRGLQINSLQAQLKELAYSPRNTKRTVPLQYTWTGLEHESVQAPAEISNLRGGESLLEIHLTGATFTPQGLRLMEQGAGDHQGLATFCTIGFLDFETLSTSLLSGGQPNYGFTSQYALSSADLEKLGIQGGCITVELHQALGEGNE
;
A
#
# COMPACT_ATOMS: atom_id res chain seq x y z
N MET A 1 45.74 49.60 -5.16
CA MET A 1 46.22 48.22 -5.37
C MET A 1 45.34 47.29 -4.55
N SER A 2 44.89 46.20 -5.17
CA SER A 2 44.23 45.01 -4.61
C SER A 2 42.78 45.21 -4.15
N LEU A 3 41.79 44.94 -5.01
CA LEU A 3 41.16 43.64 -5.37
C LEU A 3 39.91 43.39 -4.51
N ALA A 4 38.75 43.82 -5.03
CA ALA A 4 37.45 43.32 -4.65
C ALA A 4 37.22 41.99 -5.37
N VAL A 5 36.94 40.93 -4.62
CA VAL A 5 36.56 39.62 -5.16
C VAL A 5 35.04 39.51 -5.05
N ASP A 6 34.43 39.37 -6.22
CA ASP A 6 33.06 38.95 -6.48
C ASP A 6 32.95 37.45 -6.20
N GLU A 7 32.03 37.04 -5.33
CA GLU A 7 31.65 35.65 -5.11
C GLU A 7 30.13 35.54 -5.19
N THR A 8 29.64 35.43 -6.43
CA THR A 8 28.27 35.05 -6.74
C THR A 8 28.28 33.73 -7.52
N ALA A 9 28.45 32.60 -6.84
CA ALA A 9 28.15 31.26 -7.38
C ALA A 9 28.09 30.22 -6.24
N GLY A 10 26.89 29.77 -5.90
CA GLY A 10 26.67 28.62 -5.02
C GLY A 10 25.65 27.70 -5.67
N ASP A 11 26.15 26.58 -6.20
CA ASP A 11 25.42 25.54 -6.91
C ASP A 11 24.22 25.00 -6.11
N LEU A 12 23.06 24.91 -6.77
CA LEU A 12 21.91 24.13 -6.32
C LEU A 12 21.98 22.73 -6.95
N PRO A 13 21.77 21.64 -6.19
CA PRO A 13 21.73 20.31 -6.77
C PRO A 13 20.43 20.10 -7.57
N VAL A 14 20.58 19.75 -8.84
CA VAL A 14 19.51 19.22 -9.69
C VAL A 14 19.02 17.92 -9.08
N ARG A 15 17.76 17.88 -8.62
CA ARG A 15 17.09 16.62 -8.29
C ARG A 15 16.68 15.93 -9.58
N ASP A 16 17.34 14.83 -9.89
CA ASP A 16 16.89 13.86 -10.87
C ASP A 16 15.49 13.33 -10.50
N VAL A 17 14.49 13.75 -11.27
CA VAL A 17 13.17 13.11 -11.25
C VAL A 17 13.28 11.88 -12.14
N GLY A 18 13.65 10.75 -11.52
CA GLY A 18 13.60 9.45 -12.16
C GLY A 18 12.17 9.12 -12.60
N LEU A 19 11.95 9.06 -13.91
CA LEU A 19 10.79 8.40 -14.51
C LEU A 19 10.77 6.92 -14.09
N ARG A 20 9.82 6.53 -13.23
CA ARG A 20 9.38 5.14 -13.15
C ARG A 20 8.16 4.96 -14.04
N SER A 21 8.42 4.26 -15.14
CA SER A 21 7.43 3.65 -16.03
C SER A 21 6.52 2.72 -15.22
N GLY A 22 5.23 3.06 -15.16
CA GLY A 22 4.16 2.24 -14.62
C GLY A 22 3.28 1.73 -15.76
N LEU A 23 3.44 0.46 -16.10
CA LEU A 23 2.66 -0.27 -17.09
C LEU A 23 1.20 -0.35 -16.64
N ILE A 24 0.26 0.21 -17.41
CA ILE A 24 -1.18 0.03 -17.22
C ILE A 24 -1.60 -1.22 -18.01
N THR A 25 -1.94 -2.30 -17.32
CA THR A 25 -2.68 -3.42 -17.89
C THR A 25 -4.18 -3.13 -17.80
N VAL A 26 -4.79 -2.98 -18.98
CA VAL A 26 -6.23 -2.94 -19.21
C VAL A 26 -6.83 -4.31 -18.91
N PHE A 27 -7.81 -4.39 -18.01
CA PHE A 27 -8.75 -5.50 -17.94
C PHE A 27 -10.16 -4.98 -18.19
N THR A 28 -10.82 -5.63 -19.13
CA THR A 28 -12.17 -5.38 -19.64
C THR A 28 -13.26 -5.78 -18.64
N ASP A 29 -14.33 -5.00 -18.64
CA ASP A 29 -15.60 -5.24 -17.96
C ASP A 29 -16.17 -6.65 -18.19
N THR A 30 -16.67 -7.26 -17.12
CA THR A 30 -17.89 -8.07 -17.13
C THR A 30 -18.63 -7.85 -15.80
N ASP A 31 -19.84 -7.33 -15.90
CA ASP A 31 -20.79 -7.13 -14.80
C ASP A 31 -21.17 -8.44 -14.09
N GLN A 32 -21.12 -8.46 -12.76
CA GLN A 32 -22.30 -8.73 -11.90
C GLN A 32 -21.94 -8.74 -10.39
N ASP A 33 -22.89 -8.21 -9.63
CA ASP A 33 -23.13 -8.36 -8.19
C ASP A 33 -22.36 -7.50 -7.15
N THR A 34 -23.01 -6.37 -6.91
CA THR A 34 -23.05 -5.60 -5.67
C THR A 34 -23.07 -6.43 -4.38
N ARG A 35 -22.08 -6.22 -3.49
CA ARG A 35 -22.27 -6.07 -2.03
C ARG A 35 -20.99 -5.61 -1.32
N SER A 36 -21.04 -4.35 -0.88
CA SER A 36 -20.37 -3.74 0.29
C SER A 36 -19.05 -4.36 0.81
N TRP A 37 -17.92 -3.80 0.40
CA TRP A 37 -16.68 -3.81 1.19
C TRP A 37 -16.10 -2.39 1.25
N ARG A 38 -16.54 -1.64 2.26
CA ARG A 38 -15.83 -0.45 2.74
C ARG A 38 -15.58 -0.64 4.23
N ARG A 39 -14.42 -1.19 4.59
CA ARG A 39 -13.78 -0.99 5.89
C ARG A 39 -12.27 -0.89 5.68
N GLN A 40 -11.69 0.19 6.19
CA GLN A 40 -10.25 0.37 6.33
C GLN A 40 -9.71 -0.70 7.30
N PRO A 41 -8.53 -1.30 7.05
CA PRO A 41 -7.87 -2.12 8.06
C PRO A 41 -7.28 -1.19 9.12
N GLN A 42 -7.73 -1.35 10.36
CA GLN A 42 -7.09 -0.76 11.53
C GLN A 42 -5.76 -1.48 11.78
N VAL A 43 -4.69 -0.70 11.91
CA VAL A 43 -3.33 -1.15 12.20
C VAL A 43 -3.29 -1.78 13.59
N LEU A 44 -3.23 -3.11 13.65
CA LEU A 44 -2.89 -3.85 14.87
C LEU A 44 -1.36 -3.84 15.02
N LYS A 45 -0.88 -3.37 16.17
CA LYS A 45 0.55 -3.28 16.50
C LYS A 45 1.18 -4.67 16.55
N ILE A 46 2.32 -4.83 15.86
CA ILE A 46 3.04 -6.07 15.52
C ILE A 46 3.69 -6.81 16.72
N LYS A 47 3.47 -6.43 17.99
CA LYS A 47 4.29 -6.96 19.09
C LYS A 47 3.83 -8.25 19.77
N ASP A 48 2.59 -8.71 19.60
CA ASP A 48 2.07 -9.86 20.36
C ASP A 48 1.68 -11.06 19.49
N ARG A 49 2.57 -11.49 18.58
CA ARG A 49 2.42 -12.78 17.86
C ARG A 49 3.61 -13.73 17.97
N GLN A 50 4.50 -13.51 18.93
CA GLN A 50 5.54 -14.48 19.25
C GLN A 50 5.18 -15.24 20.53
N ARG A 51 4.23 -16.18 20.41
CA ARG A 51 4.02 -17.35 21.29
C ARG A 51 2.63 -17.87 20.97
N LEU A 52 2.51 -18.72 19.96
CA LEU A 52 1.51 -19.80 19.88
C LEU A 52 1.79 -20.58 18.59
N PHE A 53 2.10 -21.85 18.77
CA PHE A 53 2.30 -22.91 17.75
C PHE A 53 3.43 -22.72 16.72
N ARG A 54 4.66 -22.93 17.16
CA ARG A 54 5.73 -23.44 16.28
C ARG A 54 5.81 -24.96 16.49
N VAL A 55 5.00 -25.73 15.77
CA VAL A 55 5.26 -27.18 15.64
C VAL A 55 6.41 -27.31 14.65
N PRO A 56 7.58 -27.88 15.04
CA PRO A 56 8.71 -28.02 14.14
C PRO A 56 8.33 -28.90 12.93
N ARG A 57 8.80 -28.52 11.75
CA ARG A 57 8.61 -29.22 10.47
C ARG A 57 8.96 -30.72 10.56
N GLU A 58 9.93 -31.07 11.40
CA GLU A 58 10.36 -32.44 11.68
C GLU A 58 9.25 -33.29 12.35
N GLN A 59 8.41 -32.72 13.21
CA GLN A 59 7.28 -33.45 13.82
C GLN A 59 6.13 -33.71 12.84
N LEU A 60 5.95 -32.84 11.84
CA LEU A 60 4.97 -33.05 10.76
C LEU A 60 5.48 -34.11 9.77
N GLU A 61 6.78 -34.10 9.47
CA GLU A 61 7.42 -35.12 8.63
C GLU A 61 7.40 -36.50 9.31
N ASP A 62 7.56 -36.60 10.62
CA ASP A 62 7.43 -37.86 11.37
C ASP A 62 5.97 -38.36 11.46
N GLN A 63 5.00 -37.47 11.64
CA GLN A 63 3.58 -37.83 11.63
C GLN A 63 3.08 -38.25 10.23
N LEU A 64 3.60 -37.63 9.17
CA LEU A 64 3.33 -38.04 7.81
C LEU A 64 4.04 -39.35 7.48
N SER A 65 5.30 -39.54 7.90
CA SER A 65 6.05 -40.78 7.70
C SER A 65 5.42 -41.97 8.42
N THR A 66 4.94 -41.79 9.65
CA THR A 66 4.20 -42.83 10.39
C THR A 66 2.82 -43.13 9.80
N LYS A 67 2.12 -42.13 9.25
CA LYS A 67 0.87 -42.35 8.48
C LYS A 67 1.13 -43.02 7.13
N LEU A 68 2.25 -42.71 6.45
CA LEU A 68 2.66 -43.32 5.18
C LEU A 68 3.13 -44.76 5.38
N LEU A 69 3.83 -45.06 6.48
CA LEU A 69 4.17 -46.43 6.90
C LEU A 69 2.92 -47.25 7.28
N ARG A 70 1.90 -46.62 7.90
CA ARG A 70 0.61 -47.28 8.18
C ARG A 70 -0.22 -47.53 6.92
N LEU A 71 -0.21 -46.61 5.96
CA LEU A 71 -0.83 -46.81 4.64
C LEU A 71 -0.10 -47.88 3.82
N LYS A 72 1.23 -47.97 3.93
CA LYS A 72 2.03 -49.02 3.28
C LYS A 72 1.87 -50.41 3.93
N ARG A 73 1.54 -50.48 5.23
CA ARG A 73 1.11 -51.73 5.92
C ARG A 73 -0.36 -52.08 5.74
N GLY A 74 -1.22 -51.13 5.37
CA GLY A 74 -2.66 -51.34 5.18
C GLY A 74 -3.04 -51.94 3.83
N SER A 75 -2.12 -52.03 2.88
CA SER A 75 -2.35 -52.68 1.58
C SER A 75 -1.72 -54.07 1.54
N SER A 76 -2.27 -55.00 2.30
CA SER A 76 -2.01 -56.44 2.10
C SER A 76 -2.94 -56.97 1.00
N ALA A 77 -2.63 -56.61 -0.24
CA ALA A 77 -3.13 -57.28 -1.43
C ALA A 77 -2.00 -57.96 -2.23
N ALA A 78 -0.77 -57.93 -1.71
CA ALA A 78 0.40 -58.60 -2.28
C ALA A 78 0.65 -60.01 -1.71
N GLY A 79 -0.18 -60.48 -0.76
CA GLY A 79 -0.09 -61.83 -0.20
C GLY A 79 -0.81 -62.91 -1.00
N ARG A 80 -1.55 -62.55 -2.06
CA ARG A 80 -2.30 -63.52 -2.88
C ARG A 80 -1.63 -63.82 -4.21
N ASP A 81 -0.75 -62.95 -4.69
CA ASP A 81 0.01 -63.22 -5.92
C ASP A 81 1.07 -64.30 -5.69
N GLY A 82 1.74 -64.32 -4.53
CA GLY A 82 2.70 -65.40 -4.22
C GLY A 82 2.04 -66.78 -4.08
N GLU A 83 0.87 -66.86 -3.46
CA GLU A 83 0.11 -68.12 -3.37
C GLU A 83 -0.43 -68.56 -4.75
N LEU A 84 -0.80 -67.63 -5.62
CA LEU A 84 -1.22 -67.94 -6.98
C LEU A 84 -0.04 -68.39 -7.85
N GLU A 85 1.13 -67.77 -7.70
CA GLU A 85 2.34 -68.13 -8.45
C GLU A 85 2.91 -69.48 -8.00
N ASP A 86 2.90 -69.79 -6.70
CA ASP A 86 3.25 -71.11 -6.16
C ASP A 86 2.25 -72.20 -6.64
N THR A 87 0.95 -71.89 -6.74
CA THR A 87 -0.04 -72.84 -7.30
C THR A 87 0.07 -72.98 -8.82
N ILE A 88 0.57 -71.96 -9.53
CA ILE A 88 0.84 -72.04 -10.97
C ILE A 88 2.07 -72.90 -11.23
N GLU A 89 3.16 -72.75 -10.48
CA GLU A 89 4.33 -73.62 -10.57
C GLU A 89 4.00 -75.08 -10.18
N GLU A 90 3.16 -75.32 -9.17
CA GLU A 90 2.70 -76.66 -8.81
C GLU A 90 1.79 -77.29 -9.90
N LEU A 91 0.96 -76.48 -10.57
CA LEU A 91 0.14 -76.92 -11.70
C LEU A 91 0.99 -77.17 -12.96
N GLU A 92 2.02 -76.37 -13.22
CA GLU A 92 2.97 -76.59 -14.32
C GLU A 92 3.83 -77.86 -14.10
N ALA A 93 4.25 -78.14 -12.86
CA ALA A 93 4.91 -79.40 -12.50
C ALA A 93 3.99 -80.63 -12.64
N ARG A 94 2.68 -80.47 -12.38
CA ARG A 94 1.65 -81.51 -12.59
C ARG A 94 1.32 -81.73 -14.06
N VAL A 95 1.37 -80.69 -14.89
CA VAL A 95 1.19 -80.80 -16.36
C VAL A 95 2.42 -81.46 -17.00
N ALA A 96 3.63 -81.11 -16.56
CA ALA A 96 4.87 -81.75 -17.04
C ALA A 96 4.94 -83.26 -16.71
N THR A 97 4.40 -83.69 -15.56
CA THR A 97 4.32 -85.12 -15.19
C THR A 97 3.21 -85.86 -15.95
N LEU A 98 2.15 -85.19 -16.39
CA LEU A 98 1.10 -85.76 -17.23
C LEU A 98 1.49 -85.84 -18.72
N GLU A 99 2.32 -84.93 -19.21
CA GLU A 99 2.88 -85.00 -20.58
C GLU A 99 3.95 -86.10 -20.76
N VAL A 100 4.57 -86.56 -19.66
CA VAL A 100 5.49 -87.71 -19.67
C VAL A 100 4.75 -89.05 -19.57
N SER A 101 3.48 -89.08 -19.13
CA SER A 101 2.63 -90.28 -19.10
C SER A 101 1.66 -90.41 -20.29
N GLY A 102 1.67 -89.46 -21.22
CA GLY A 102 0.81 -89.42 -22.42
C GLY A 102 1.50 -89.86 -23.72
N ARG A 103 2.61 -90.60 -23.63
CA ARG A 103 3.28 -91.20 -24.79
C ARG A 103 3.24 -92.72 -24.64
N GLY A 104 2.10 -93.31 -24.93
CA GLY A 104 1.90 -94.75 -24.83
C GLY A 104 0.71 -95.20 -25.67
N VAL A 105 0.99 -96.15 -26.55
CA VAL A 105 0.05 -96.92 -27.39
C VAL A 105 -0.34 -96.25 -28.73
N GLU A 106 0.66 -95.90 -29.55
CA GLU A 106 0.59 -96.32 -30.95
C GLU A 106 0.86 -97.83 -30.97
N GLY A 107 -0.21 -98.61 -30.98
CA GLY A 107 -0.13 -100.06 -31.13
C GLY A 107 0.48 -100.40 -32.47
N GLU A 108 1.69 -100.97 -32.44
CA GLU A 108 2.15 -101.93 -33.43
C GLU A 108 1.05 -102.99 -33.62
N GLY A 109 0.39 -102.93 -34.78
CA GLY A 109 -0.50 -103.94 -35.30
C GLY A 109 -0.09 -104.28 -36.71
N GLY A 110 1.16 -104.73 -36.90
CA GLY A 110 1.58 -105.33 -38.15
C GLY A 110 0.81 -106.63 -38.38
N VAL A 111 -0.12 -106.65 -39.35
CA VAL A 111 -0.59 -107.89 -39.99
C VAL A 111 -0.68 -107.67 -41.49
N ARG A 112 0.46 -107.97 -42.14
CA ARG A 112 0.60 -108.81 -43.34
C ARG A 112 -0.66 -108.91 -44.21
N ARG A 113 -0.60 -108.41 -45.44
CA ARG A 113 -1.35 -108.98 -46.57
C ARG A 113 -0.97 -110.45 -46.67
N ALA A 114 -1.75 -111.32 -46.04
CA ALA A 114 -1.72 -112.74 -46.28
C ALA A 114 -2.25 -112.99 -47.69
N ALA A 115 -1.57 -113.89 -48.38
CA ALA A 115 -1.89 -114.34 -49.72
C ALA A 115 -3.34 -114.79 -49.85
N GLN A 116 -3.86 -114.61 -51.05
CA GLN A 116 -4.96 -115.39 -51.61
C GLN A 116 -4.79 -116.85 -51.15
N THR A 117 -5.60 -117.27 -50.18
CA THR A 117 -5.72 -118.68 -49.81
C THR A 117 -7.12 -119.05 -50.26
N ALA A 118 -7.20 -119.75 -51.39
CA ALA A 118 -8.43 -120.37 -51.85
C ALA A 118 -9.00 -121.25 -50.73
N PRO A 119 -10.32 -121.29 -50.50
CA PRO A 119 -10.90 -122.33 -49.67
C PRO A 119 -10.63 -123.68 -50.33
N ALA A 120 -10.02 -124.59 -49.57
CA ALA A 120 -9.85 -125.98 -49.96
C ALA A 120 -11.23 -126.60 -50.24
N GLY A 121 -11.33 -127.31 -51.36
CA GLY A 121 -12.51 -128.10 -51.69
C GLY A 121 -12.81 -129.12 -50.60
N CYS A 122 -13.98 -128.99 -49.96
CA CYS A 122 -14.58 -130.11 -49.27
C CYS A 122 -15.10 -131.09 -50.33
N GLY A 123 -14.54 -132.29 -50.28
CA GLY A 123 -14.94 -133.41 -51.13
C GLY A 123 -16.40 -133.77 -50.88
N ILE A 124 -17.11 -133.94 -51.99
CA ILE A 124 -18.42 -134.55 -52.07
C ILE A 124 -18.25 -136.01 -51.62
N SER A 125 -18.83 -136.40 -50.49
CA SER A 125 -19.23 -137.79 -50.27
C SER A 125 -20.54 -137.86 -49.48
N SER A 126 -21.44 -138.68 -50.01
CA SER A 126 -22.74 -139.09 -49.46
C SER A 126 -23.86 -138.05 -49.43
N MET A 127 -24.57 -137.99 -50.57
CA MET A 127 -25.95 -137.51 -50.70
C MET A 127 -26.85 -138.15 -49.64
N ASP A 128 -27.33 -137.36 -48.69
CA ASP A 128 -28.74 -137.30 -48.25
C ASP A 128 -28.95 -136.43 -46.99
N ASP A 129 -27.89 -135.86 -46.40
CA ASP A 129 -27.99 -134.90 -45.28
C ASP A 129 -27.46 -133.48 -45.59
N SER A 130 -26.95 -133.22 -46.80
CA SER A 130 -26.36 -131.92 -47.21
C SER A 130 -27.38 -130.78 -47.27
N ARG A 131 -28.66 -131.10 -47.53
CA ARG A 131 -29.73 -130.09 -47.63
C ARG A 131 -30.10 -129.53 -46.26
N GLY A 132 -30.16 -130.39 -45.25
CA GLY A 132 -30.41 -130.00 -43.86
C GLY A 132 -29.24 -129.26 -43.23
N GLU A 133 -27.99 -129.57 -43.59
CA GLU A 133 -26.81 -128.81 -43.14
C GLU A 133 -26.69 -127.45 -43.82
N ILE A 134 -27.00 -127.34 -45.12
CA ILE A 134 -27.08 -126.06 -45.84
C ILE A 134 -28.18 -125.19 -45.23
N ASP A 135 -29.36 -125.74 -44.94
CA ASP A 135 -30.47 -124.99 -44.33
C ASP A 135 -30.12 -124.54 -42.90
N ARG A 136 -29.41 -125.37 -42.10
CA ARG A 136 -28.91 -124.99 -40.78
C ARG A 136 -27.82 -123.91 -40.84
N LEU A 137 -26.85 -124.04 -41.77
CA LEU A 137 -25.81 -123.04 -41.97
C LEU A 137 -26.39 -121.73 -42.52
N SER A 138 -27.38 -121.78 -43.41
CA SER A 138 -28.14 -120.61 -43.88
C SER A 138 -28.89 -119.94 -42.74
N ALA A 139 -29.57 -120.70 -41.86
CA ALA A 139 -30.22 -120.14 -40.67
C ALA A 139 -29.21 -119.54 -39.68
N ILE A 140 -28.02 -120.14 -39.53
CA ILE A 140 -26.92 -119.56 -38.72
C ILE A 140 -26.38 -118.29 -39.38
N ILE A 141 -26.25 -118.24 -40.70
CA ILE A 141 -25.80 -117.06 -41.44
C ILE A 141 -26.85 -115.95 -41.35
N GLU A 142 -28.14 -116.24 -41.50
CA GLU A 142 -29.23 -115.26 -41.35
C GLU A 142 -29.31 -114.72 -39.93
N THR A 143 -29.18 -115.58 -38.92
CA THR A 143 -29.13 -115.15 -37.51
C THR A 143 -27.84 -114.38 -37.20
N GLN A 144 -26.70 -114.74 -37.78
CA GLN A 144 -25.46 -113.97 -37.66
C GLN A 144 -25.54 -112.64 -38.41
N GLN A 145 -26.17 -112.58 -39.59
CA GLN A 145 -26.41 -111.35 -40.35
C GLN A 145 -27.37 -110.43 -39.60
N GLY A 146 -28.43 -110.95 -39.00
CA GLY A 146 -29.31 -110.20 -38.11
C GLY A 146 -28.55 -109.63 -36.92
N ARG A 147 -27.70 -110.43 -36.26
CA ARG A 147 -26.83 -109.96 -35.17
C ARG A 147 -25.82 -108.91 -35.62
N VAL A 148 -25.25 -109.03 -36.82
CA VAL A 148 -24.34 -108.03 -37.40
C VAL A 148 -25.09 -106.74 -37.70
N ALA A 149 -26.29 -106.80 -38.28
CA ALA A 149 -27.12 -105.63 -38.54
C ALA A 149 -27.53 -104.92 -37.23
N ASP A 150 -27.91 -105.66 -36.20
CA ASP A 150 -28.21 -105.10 -34.87
C ASP A 150 -26.97 -104.44 -34.24
N LEU A 151 -25.79 -105.07 -34.37
CA LEU A 151 -24.52 -104.49 -33.93
C LEU A 151 -24.13 -103.24 -34.74
N GLU A 152 -24.45 -103.19 -36.03
CA GLU A 152 -24.21 -102.03 -36.89
C GLU A 152 -25.14 -100.86 -36.52
N LEU A 153 -26.42 -101.12 -36.27
CA LEU A 153 -27.39 -100.13 -35.80
C LEU A 153 -27.00 -99.56 -34.43
N THR A 154 -26.60 -100.42 -33.49
CA THR A 154 -26.12 -99.97 -32.18
C THR A 154 -24.81 -99.19 -32.29
N ALA A 155 -23.88 -99.60 -33.15
CA ALA A 155 -22.66 -98.84 -33.44
C ALA A 155 -22.95 -97.49 -34.12
N GLN A 156 -23.94 -97.40 -35.01
CA GLN A 156 -24.39 -96.14 -35.62
C GLN A 156 -25.03 -95.21 -34.58
N SER A 157 -25.90 -95.73 -33.71
CA SER A 157 -26.50 -94.97 -32.61
C SER A 157 -25.44 -94.43 -31.64
N LEU A 158 -24.43 -95.23 -31.29
CA LEU A 158 -23.30 -94.76 -30.47
C LEU A 158 -22.47 -93.68 -31.18
N ARG A 159 -22.22 -93.80 -32.49
CA ARG A 159 -21.54 -92.75 -33.27
C ARG A 159 -22.35 -91.46 -33.32
N GLU A 160 -23.67 -91.54 -33.46
CA GLU A 160 -24.56 -90.38 -33.39
C GLU A 160 -24.51 -89.70 -32.03
N SER A 161 -24.64 -90.49 -30.95
CA SER A 161 -24.49 -89.97 -29.59
C SER A 161 -23.12 -89.34 -29.35
N LEU A 162 -22.04 -89.91 -29.89
CA LEU A 162 -20.70 -89.35 -29.77
C LEU A 162 -20.59 -88.03 -30.55
N ARG A 163 -21.13 -87.95 -31.78
CA ARG A 163 -21.18 -86.70 -32.55
C ARG A 163 -21.98 -85.61 -31.85
N ASP A 164 -23.09 -85.97 -31.21
CA ASP A 164 -23.89 -84.99 -30.48
C ASP A 164 -23.17 -84.52 -29.22
N LYS A 165 -22.47 -85.43 -28.52
CA LYS A 165 -21.57 -85.07 -27.41
C LYS A 165 -20.41 -84.19 -27.86
N GLU A 166 -19.78 -84.47 -29.00
CA GLU A 166 -18.73 -83.62 -29.59
C GLU A 166 -19.25 -82.20 -29.88
N LYS A 167 -20.46 -82.07 -30.43
CA LYS A 167 -21.10 -80.76 -30.65
C LYS A 167 -21.39 -80.04 -29.33
N GLU A 168 -21.87 -80.75 -28.31
CA GLU A 168 -22.08 -80.20 -26.97
C GLU A 168 -20.76 -79.69 -26.38
N PHE A 169 -19.68 -80.49 -26.43
CA PHE A 169 -18.35 -80.09 -25.95
C PHE A 169 -17.78 -78.92 -26.76
N GLU A 170 -17.95 -78.91 -28.09
CA GLU A 170 -17.55 -77.79 -28.93
C GLU A 170 -18.31 -76.51 -28.56
N GLY A 171 -19.61 -76.62 -28.24
CA GLY A 171 -20.43 -75.55 -27.69
C GLY A 171 -19.88 -75.02 -26.37
N ILE A 172 -19.60 -75.91 -25.41
CA ILE A 172 -19.03 -75.55 -24.10
C ILE A 172 -17.68 -74.85 -24.25
N VAL A 173 -16.79 -75.35 -25.12
CA VAL A 173 -15.48 -74.73 -25.38
C VAL A 173 -15.62 -73.36 -26.02
N LYS A 174 -16.56 -73.19 -26.96
CA LYS A 174 -16.87 -71.87 -27.56
C LYS A 174 -17.39 -70.89 -26.52
N ASP A 175 -18.30 -71.34 -25.65
CA ASP A 175 -18.86 -70.51 -24.57
C ASP A 175 -17.79 -70.13 -23.54
N LEU A 176 -16.89 -71.04 -23.17
CA LEU A 176 -15.78 -70.75 -22.25
C LEU A 176 -14.81 -69.72 -22.85
N ARG A 177 -14.45 -69.87 -24.13
CA ARG A 177 -13.61 -68.89 -24.84
C ARG A 177 -14.29 -67.52 -24.93
N LYS A 178 -15.61 -67.50 -25.14
CA LYS A 178 -16.40 -66.26 -25.14
C LYS A 178 -16.40 -65.61 -23.75
N GLN A 179 -16.65 -66.37 -22.69
CA GLN A 179 -16.59 -65.88 -21.32
C GLN A 179 -15.21 -65.32 -20.95
N GLN A 180 -14.12 -65.99 -21.36
CA GLN A 180 -12.77 -65.50 -21.18
C GLN A 180 -12.53 -64.18 -21.92
N ALA A 181 -12.95 -64.08 -23.18
CA ALA A 181 -12.84 -62.84 -23.96
C ALA A 181 -13.67 -61.70 -23.36
N ASP A 182 -14.89 -61.98 -22.91
CA ASP A 182 -15.75 -61.00 -22.23
C ASP A 182 -15.16 -60.57 -20.88
N GLY A 183 -14.52 -61.48 -20.14
CA GLY A 183 -13.76 -61.17 -18.94
C GLY A 183 -12.58 -60.23 -19.22
N HIS A 184 -11.77 -60.50 -20.24
CA HIS A 184 -10.69 -59.59 -20.65
C HIS A 184 -11.22 -58.23 -21.12
N ARG A 185 -12.35 -58.20 -21.84
CA ARG A 185 -12.99 -56.93 -22.27
C ARG A 185 -13.46 -56.13 -21.07
N LEU A 186 -13.98 -56.77 -20.03
CA LEU A 186 -14.38 -56.11 -18.79
C LEU A 186 -13.16 -55.52 -18.06
N ILE A 187 -12.09 -56.31 -17.88
CA ILE A 187 -10.84 -55.84 -17.25
C ILE A 187 -10.24 -54.65 -18.02
N ILE A 188 -10.20 -54.72 -19.36
CA ILE A 188 -9.71 -53.61 -20.18
C ILE A 188 -10.59 -52.37 -20.00
N LYS A 189 -11.91 -52.53 -19.97
CA LYS A 189 -12.84 -51.42 -19.73
C LYS A 189 -12.60 -50.77 -18.35
N ASP A 190 -12.47 -51.59 -17.31
CA ASP A 190 -12.19 -51.11 -15.96
C ASP A 190 -10.84 -50.38 -15.90
N ASN A 191 -9.80 -50.92 -16.55
CA ASN A 191 -8.48 -50.27 -16.63
C ASN A 191 -8.53 -48.94 -17.40
N VAL A 192 -9.29 -48.86 -18.49
CA VAL A 192 -9.52 -47.59 -19.22
C VAL A 192 -10.21 -46.56 -18.33
N ASP A 193 -11.21 -46.99 -17.56
CA ASP A 193 -11.91 -46.12 -16.61
C ASP A 193 -10.97 -45.64 -15.49
N VAL A 194 -10.12 -46.52 -14.94
CA VAL A 194 -9.09 -46.17 -13.95
C VAL A 194 -8.09 -45.17 -14.52
N ILE A 195 -7.55 -45.39 -15.72
CA ILE A 195 -6.61 -44.46 -16.37
C ILE A 195 -7.27 -43.11 -16.61
N ARG A 196 -8.52 -43.08 -17.06
CA ARG A 196 -9.28 -41.84 -17.25
C ARG A 196 -9.43 -41.07 -15.94
N LEU A 197 -9.79 -41.74 -14.85
CA LEU A 197 -9.93 -41.12 -13.53
C LEU A 197 -8.58 -40.64 -12.99
N GLN A 198 -7.51 -41.43 -13.15
CA GLN A 198 -6.16 -41.04 -12.74
C GLN A 198 -5.65 -39.82 -13.52
N LYS A 199 -5.93 -39.75 -14.82
CA LYS A 199 -5.63 -38.58 -15.65
C LYS A 199 -6.38 -37.34 -15.13
N GLN A 200 -7.69 -37.42 -14.93
CA GLN A 200 -8.48 -36.31 -14.37
C GLN A 200 -7.99 -35.88 -12.99
N LEU A 201 -7.58 -36.82 -12.13
CA LEU A 201 -7.01 -36.52 -10.82
C LEU A 201 -5.66 -35.80 -10.94
N SER A 202 -4.80 -36.22 -11.87
CA SER A 202 -3.51 -35.58 -12.11
C SER A 202 -3.67 -34.16 -12.68
N GLU A 203 -4.59 -33.95 -13.62
CA GLU A 203 -4.93 -32.64 -14.18
C GLU A 203 -5.49 -31.69 -13.11
N LYS A 204 -6.42 -32.17 -12.26
CA LYS A 204 -6.95 -31.39 -11.13
C LYS A 204 -5.86 -31.07 -10.11
N SER A 205 -4.99 -32.03 -9.79
CA SER A 205 -3.86 -31.81 -8.88
C SER A 205 -2.88 -30.77 -9.42
N ALA A 206 -2.56 -30.81 -10.72
CA ALA A 206 -1.72 -29.81 -11.37
C ALA A 206 -2.37 -28.42 -11.38
N ALA A 207 -3.68 -28.34 -11.67
CA ALA A 207 -4.42 -27.09 -11.60
C ALA A 207 -4.46 -26.50 -10.17
N LEU A 208 -4.62 -27.35 -9.15
CA LEU A 208 -4.55 -26.93 -7.75
C LEU A 208 -3.17 -26.40 -7.38
N LEU A 209 -2.09 -27.03 -7.83
CA LEU A 209 -0.72 -26.52 -7.60
C LEU A 209 -0.52 -25.15 -8.24
N VAL A 210 -0.97 -24.95 -9.49
CA VAL A 210 -0.89 -23.64 -10.16
C VAL A 210 -1.70 -22.57 -9.42
N ILE A 211 -2.89 -22.92 -8.92
CA ILE A 211 -3.71 -21.98 -8.12
C ILE A 211 -3.02 -21.68 -6.80
N GLN A 212 -2.42 -22.67 -6.14
CA GLN A 212 -1.67 -22.49 -4.91
C GLN A 212 -0.46 -21.58 -5.12
N GLU A 213 0.31 -21.76 -6.20
CA GLU A 213 1.42 -20.88 -6.56
C GLU A 213 0.96 -19.44 -6.81
N LYS A 214 -0.14 -19.25 -7.55
CA LYS A 214 -0.74 -17.92 -7.77
C LYS A 214 -1.19 -17.27 -6.47
N PHE A 215 -1.76 -18.05 -5.54
CA PHE A 215 -2.16 -17.56 -4.23
C PHE A 215 -0.95 -17.13 -3.40
N SER A 216 0.12 -17.93 -3.38
CA SER A 216 1.37 -17.57 -2.71
C SER A 216 1.99 -16.31 -3.31
N ALA A 217 2.07 -16.20 -4.63
CA ALA A 217 2.60 -15.00 -5.30
C ALA A 217 1.76 -13.75 -4.99
N LEU A 218 0.43 -13.90 -4.92
CA LEU A 218 -0.45 -12.82 -4.53
C LEU A 218 -0.26 -12.43 -3.06
N GLN A 219 -0.09 -13.41 -2.16
CA GLN A 219 0.22 -13.18 -0.76
C GLN A 219 1.54 -12.42 -0.59
N GLU A 220 2.60 -12.86 -1.27
CA GLU A 220 3.91 -12.18 -1.27
C GLU A 220 3.79 -10.75 -1.82
N ALA A 221 3.02 -10.53 -2.89
CA ALA A 221 2.79 -9.18 -3.42
C ALA A 221 2.07 -8.26 -2.42
N TYR A 222 1.08 -8.79 -1.68
CA TYR A 222 0.40 -8.04 -0.63
C TYR A 222 1.31 -7.73 0.57
N GLU A 223 2.13 -8.70 0.98
CA GLU A 223 3.13 -8.52 2.05
C GLU A 223 4.14 -7.44 1.65
N ASN A 224 4.71 -7.51 0.44
CA ASN A 224 5.62 -6.49 -0.10
C ASN A 224 4.97 -5.10 -0.14
N GLN A 225 3.72 -5.00 -0.59
CA GLN A 225 3.00 -3.73 -0.64
C GLN A 225 2.77 -3.15 0.77
N LEU A 226 2.49 -4.00 1.76
CA LEU A 226 2.32 -3.58 3.15
C LEU A 226 3.66 -3.06 3.71
N GLU A 227 4.77 -3.77 3.46
CA GLU A 227 6.10 -3.36 3.89
C GLU A 227 6.53 -2.03 3.26
N GLU A 228 6.28 -1.83 1.96
CA GLU A 228 6.56 -0.56 1.27
C GLU A 228 5.70 0.60 1.82
N ARG A 229 4.42 0.34 2.10
CA ARG A 229 3.52 1.33 2.73
C ARG A 229 3.99 1.70 4.13
N GLU A 230 4.42 0.73 4.93
CA GLU A 230 4.96 1.00 6.26
C GLU A 230 6.29 1.76 6.19
N LYS A 231 7.18 1.39 5.26
CA LYS A 231 8.46 2.05 5.07
C LYS A 231 8.28 3.51 4.64
N SER A 232 7.46 3.76 3.62
CA SER A 232 7.15 5.12 3.16
C SER A 232 6.43 5.95 4.23
N LEU A 233 5.54 5.35 5.04
CA LEU A 233 4.93 6.02 6.18
C LEU A 233 5.98 6.42 7.22
N LYS A 234 6.89 5.51 7.60
CA LYS A 234 7.99 5.81 8.54
C LYS A 234 8.91 6.91 8.03
N GLU A 235 9.25 6.89 6.75
CA GLU A 235 10.06 7.94 6.10
C GLU A 235 9.33 9.29 6.13
N SER A 236 8.03 9.32 5.82
CA SER A 236 7.23 10.55 5.88
C SER A 236 7.06 11.09 7.30
N GLN A 237 6.86 10.21 8.29
CA GLN A 237 6.79 10.58 9.71
C GLN A 237 8.13 11.12 10.20
N GLY A 238 9.25 10.48 9.81
CA GLY A 238 10.59 10.97 10.11
C GLY A 238 10.87 12.35 9.50
N ALA A 239 10.47 12.58 8.25
CA ALA A 239 10.61 13.88 7.61
C ALA A 239 9.77 14.97 8.30
N LEU A 240 8.54 14.65 8.70
CA LEU A 240 7.68 15.57 9.44
C LEU A 240 8.26 15.90 10.82
N LEU A 241 8.77 14.90 11.54
CA LEU A 241 9.45 15.13 12.83
C LEU A 241 10.68 16.02 12.66
N GLY A 242 11.49 15.79 11.62
CA GLY A 242 12.62 16.67 11.30
C GLY A 242 12.17 18.13 11.06
N LYS A 243 11.04 18.34 10.35
CA LYS A 243 10.48 19.69 10.18
C LYS A 243 9.98 20.31 11.47
N VAL A 244 9.39 19.52 12.37
CA VAL A 244 8.97 19.99 13.70
C VAL A 244 10.18 20.37 14.56
N GLU A 245 11.27 19.60 14.48
CA GLU A 245 12.53 19.89 15.17
C GLU A 245 13.17 21.18 14.63
N GLU A 246 13.28 21.34 13.30
CA GLU A 246 13.76 22.57 12.65
C GLU A 246 12.96 23.80 13.11
N LEU A 247 11.63 23.75 13.03
CA LEU A 247 10.76 24.86 13.48
C LEU A 247 10.86 25.13 14.99
N SER A 248 11.11 24.09 15.80
CA SER A 248 11.31 24.25 17.23
C SER A 248 12.62 24.97 17.55
N GLU A 249 13.69 24.67 16.80
CA GLU A 249 14.96 25.39 16.91
C GLU A 249 14.86 26.83 16.41
N GLU A 250 14.15 27.09 15.30
CA GLU A 250 13.84 28.45 14.84
C GLU A 250 13.05 29.23 15.89
N LEU A 251 12.03 28.63 16.50
CA LEU A 251 11.23 29.25 17.56
C LEU A 251 12.07 29.55 18.80
N LYS A 252 12.99 28.66 19.20
CA LYS A 252 13.93 28.93 20.29
C LYS A 252 14.85 30.10 19.95
N GLY A 253 15.38 30.12 18.72
CA GLY A 253 16.20 31.22 18.22
C GLY A 253 15.48 32.56 18.27
N GLU A 254 14.22 32.59 17.81
CA GLU A 254 13.42 33.83 17.81
C GLU A 254 13.04 34.27 19.23
N LYS A 255 12.70 33.35 20.13
CA LYS A 255 12.50 33.65 21.56
C LYS A 255 13.74 34.26 22.18
N GLN A 256 14.92 33.74 21.88
CA GLN A 256 16.17 34.30 22.40
C GLN A 256 16.42 35.72 21.88
N LYS A 257 16.14 35.99 20.60
CA LYS A 257 16.24 37.35 20.05
C LYS A 257 15.28 38.32 20.74
N VAL A 258 14.02 37.91 20.94
CA VAL A 258 13.04 38.73 21.65
C VAL A 258 13.53 39.07 23.05
N LEU A 259 14.05 38.10 23.82
CA LEU A 259 14.62 38.36 25.14
C LEU A 259 15.79 39.36 25.09
N THR A 260 16.66 39.29 24.08
CA THR A 260 17.74 40.28 23.94
C THR A 260 17.24 41.68 23.60
N LEU A 261 16.22 41.80 22.75
CA LEU A 261 15.61 43.08 22.40
C LEU A 261 14.84 43.68 23.58
N GLU A 262 14.12 42.86 24.36
CA GLU A 262 13.46 43.29 25.59
C GLU A 262 14.48 43.80 26.63
N ALA A 263 15.61 43.10 26.78
CA ALA A 263 16.70 43.56 27.64
C ALA A 263 17.26 44.92 27.18
N GLN A 264 17.50 45.09 25.88
CA GLN A 264 17.95 46.38 25.32
C GLN A 264 16.91 47.49 25.52
N LEU A 265 15.62 47.20 25.30
CA LEU A 265 14.53 48.14 25.51
C LEU A 265 14.44 48.55 26.99
N SER A 266 14.59 47.61 27.92
CA SER A 266 14.59 47.90 29.35
C SER A 266 15.78 48.79 29.75
N ALA A 267 16.97 48.52 29.21
CA ALA A 267 18.15 49.36 29.43
C ALA A 267 17.97 50.78 28.86
N ALA A 268 17.42 50.89 27.65
CA ALA A 268 17.11 52.19 27.04
C ALA A 268 16.06 52.95 27.87
N THR A 269 15.03 52.27 28.38
CA THR A 269 14.00 52.87 29.23
C THR A 269 14.59 53.39 30.54
N LEU A 270 15.47 52.62 31.19
CA LEU A 270 16.20 53.07 32.38
C LEU A 270 17.10 54.28 32.09
N SER A 271 17.82 54.29 30.96
CA SER A 271 18.63 55.46 30.57
C SER A 271 17.80 56.71 30.27
N LEU A 272 16.57 56.54 29.76
CA LEU A 272 15.67 57.66 29.51
C LEU A 272 15.13 58.24 30.84
N GLN A 273 14.84 57.37 31.81
CA GLN A 273 14.45 57.80 33.16
C GLN A 273 15.58 58.57 33.84
N THR A 274 16.81 58.07 33.83
CA THR A 274 17.95 58.77 34.43
C THR A 274 18.25 60.09 33.72
N LEU A 275 18.08 60.16 32.39
CA LEU A 275 18.18 61.42 31.66
C LEU A 275 17.10 62.43 32.08
N GLY A 276 15.86 61.95 32.32
CA GLY A 276 14.77 62.78 32.85
C GLY A 276 15.10 63.36 34.24
N GLU A 277 15.62 62.54 35.15
CA GLU A 277 16.07 62.99 36.48
C GLU A 277 17.20 64.02 36.41
N LEU A 278 18.17 63.81 35.51
CA LEU A 278 19.25 64.78 35.26
C LEU A 278 18.69 66.09 34.68
N HIS A 279 17.69 66.02 33.81
CA HIS A 279 17.06 67.20 33.23
C HIS A 279 16.34 68.03 34.29
N GLU A 280 15.54 67.41 35.16
CA GLU A 280 14.90 68.09 36.30
C GLU A 280 15.95 68.76 37.19
N ARG A 281 17.05 68.07 37.49
CA ARG A 281 18.13 68.65 38.28
C ARG A 281 18.82 69.85 37.59
N VAL A 282 18.92 69.84 36.27
CA VAL A 282 19.41 70.99 35.49
C VAL A 282 18.42 72.15 35.58
N LEU A 283 17.12 71.89 35.45
CA LEU A 283 16.08 72.93 35.59
C LEU A 283 16.10 73.56 36.98
N ASP A 284 16.25 72.77 38.03
CA ASP A 284 16.40 73.25 39.41
C ASP A 284 17.62 74.17 39.55
N LEU A 285 18.80 73.71 39.06
CA LEU A 285 20.04 74.49 39.08
C LEU A 285 19.93 75.79 38.25
N GLU A 286 19.24 75.75 37.11
CA GLU A 286 18.97 76.94 36.31
C GLU A 286 18.05 77.92 37.05
N GLY A 287 17.05 77.41 37.78
CA GLY A 287 16.19 78.17 38.68
C GLY A 287 16.99 78.85 39.80
N GLU A 288 17.84 78.11 40.50
CA GLU A 288 18.75 78.63 41.53
C GLU A 288 19.72 79.67 40.96
N ARG A 289 20.31 79.42 39.79
CA ARG A 289 21.19 80.38 39.09
C ARG A 289 20.44 81.66 38.76
N ASN A 290 19.22 81.57 38.23
CA ASN A 290 18.42 82.74 37.92
C ASN A 290 18.07 83.54 39.18
N LEU A 291 17.69 82.85 40.26
CA LEU A 291 17.44 83.48 41.55
C LEU A 291 18.70 84.20 42.06
N LEU A 292 19.86 83.53 42.02
CA LEU A 292 21.13 84.11 42.40
C LEU A 292 21.47 85.34 41.53
N LYS A 293 21.25 85.24 40.21
CA LYS A 293 21.44 86.36 39.28
C LYS A 293 20.55 87.54 39.66
N THR A 294 19.26 87.34 39.93
CA THR A 294 18.37 88.43 40.36
C THR A 294 18.80 89.04 41.70
N SER A 295 19.29 88.22 42.64
CA SER A 295 19.83 88.73 43.91
C SER A 295 21.12 89.52 43.72
N TYR A 296 21.98 89.09 42.79
CA TYR A 296 23.20 89.79 42.43
C TYR A 296 22.91 91.10 41.69
N ASP A 297 22.00 91.09 40.71
CA ASP A 297 21.58 92.28 39.97
C ASP A 297 20.93 93.30 40.92
N SER A 298 20.10 92.87 41.86
CA SER A 298 19.53 93.74 42.90
C SER A 298 20.59 94.31 43.84
N LEU A 299 21.55 93.47 44.27
CA LEU A 299 22.68 93.93 45.06
C LEU A 299 23.54 94.91 44.27
N LEU A 300 23.82 94.63 43.00
CA LEU A 300 24.60 95.47 42.09
C LEU A 300 23.91 96.80 41.84
N GLU A 301 22.60 96.83 41.59
CA GLU A 301 21.83 98.07 41.49
C GLU A 301 21.89 98.86 42.81
N SER A 302 21.82 98.19 43.96
CA SER A 302 21.94 98.83 45.28
C SER A 302 23.36 99.36 45.53
N THR A 303 24.40 98.61 45.14
CA THR A 303 25.79 99.02 45.32
C THR A 303 26.22 100.07 44.32
N LEU A 304 25.83 99.98 43.05
CA LEU A 304 26.05 101.04 42.04
C LEU A 304 25.28 102.31 42.38
N SER A 305 24.08 102.19 42.95
CA SER A 305 23.37 103.34 43.54
C SER A 305 24.14 103.96 44.72
N THR A 306 24.96 103.18 45.46
CA THR A 306 25.87 103.69 46.50
C THR A 306 27.30 104.02 46.01
N GLN A 307 27.76 103.46 44.89
CA GLN A 307 29.12 103.56 44.30
C GLN A 307 29.19 104.53 43.12
N SER A 308 28.10 105.25 42.82
CA SER A 308 28.17 106.53 42.08
C SER A 308 29.17 107.53 42.69
N HIS A 309 29.73 107.23 43.87
CA HIS A 309 31.03 107.70 44.31
C HIS A 309 32.01 106.52 44.42
N GLN A 310 32.87 106.34 43.41
CA GLN A 310 34.28 105.88 43.49
C GLN A 310 34.66 104.95 42.32
N GLU A 311 34.71 105.49 41.10
CA GLU A 311 35.34 104.82 39.96
C GLU A 311 36.76 105.34 39.77
N GLU A 312 37.78 104.52 40.06
CA GLU A 312 39.13 104.74 39.51
C GLU A 312 40.11 103.55 39.61
N LYS A 313 39.76 102.42 40.26
CA LYS A 313 40.70 101.28 40.47
C LYS A 313 40.43 99.98 39.70
N GLU A 314 39.34 99.85 38.94
CA GLU A 314 38.95 98.58 38.29
C GLU A 314 39.65 98.30 36.94
N LYS A 315 40.17 99.32 36.26
CA LYS A 315 40.63 99.22 34.86
C LYS A 315 41.80 98.24 34.62
N ALA A 316 42.61 97.95 35.64
CA ALA A 316 43.77 97.06 35.50
C ALA A 316 43.46 95.56 35.75
N LYS A 317 42.38 95.24 36.47
CA LYS A 317 41.93 93.84 36.65
C LYS A 317 41.06 93.36 35.49
N GLU A 318 40.38 94.29 34.84
CA GLU A 318 39.54 94.05 33.69
C GLU A 318 40.35 93.57 32.49
N GLU A 319 41.56 94.10 32.29
CA GLU A 319 42.45 93.74 31.16
C GLU A 319 42.90 92.26 31.19
N ILE A 320 43.25 91.73 32.37
CA ILE A 320 43.64 90.30 32.55
C ILE A 320 42.42 89.36 32.38
N ARG A 321 41.24 89.81 32.81
CA ARG A 321 39.98 89.05 32.67
C ARG A 321 39.49 89.05 31.22
N GLU A 322 39.64 90.17 30.52
CA GLU A 322 39.38 90.28 29.09
C GLU A 322 40.34 89.41 28.28
N GLU A 323 41.60 89.28 28.68
CA GLU A 323 42.56 88.39 28.01
C GLU A 323 42.23 86.90 28.20
N GLY A 324 41.70 86.50 29.37
CA GLY A 324 41.14 85.16 29.59
C GLY A 324 39.93 84.86 28.72
N LYS A 325 38.94 85.78 28.68
CA LYS A 325 37.76 85.66 27.81
C LYS A 325 38.12 85.62 26.33
N ARG A 326 39.13 86.40 25.91
CA ARG A 326 39.62 86.39 24.51
C ARG A 326 40.13 85.01 24.11
N LYS A 327 40.87 84.33 25.00
CA LYS A 327 41.36 82.96 24.73
C LYS A 327 40.22 81.94 24.68
N ASP A 328 39.23 82.05 25.56
CA ASP A 328 38.07 81.15 25.56
C ASP A 328 37.20 81.34 24.31
N ILE A 329 37.01 82.59 23.88
CA ILE A 329 36.31 82.91 22.63
C ILE A 329 37.07 82.33 21.44
N GLN A 330 38.40 82.50 21.38
CA GLN A 330 39.23 81.97 20.30
C GLN A 330 39.14 80.43 20.22
N ASN A 331 39.17 79.73 21.35
CA ASN A 331 39.03 78.27 21.38
C ASN A 331 37.62 77.80 20.95
N LEU A 332 36.58 78.56 21.28
CA LEU A 332 35.21 78.25 20.85
C LEU A 332 35.01 78.53 19.36
N GLU A 333 35.62 79.59 18.84
CA GLU A 333 35.63 79.91 17.41
C GLU A 333 36.33 78.80 16.61
N GLU A 334 37.48 78.31 17.07
CA GLU A 334 38.19 77.20 16.42
C GLU A 334 37.36 75.90 16.40
N ARG A 335 36.73 75.54 17.52
CA ARG A 335 35.82 74.37 17.59
C ARG A 335 34.58 74.55 16.72
N LEU A 336 34.05 75.77 16.62
CA LEU A 336 32.92 76.07 15.76
C LEU A 336 33.33 75.93 14.29
N GLU A 337 34.51 76.44 13.90
CA GLU A 337 35.07 76.27 12.56
C GLU A 337 35.31 74.81 12.20
N GLU A 338 35.80 73.99 13.14
CA GLU A 338 35.91 72.53 12.98
C GLU A 338 34.54 71.89 12.74
N ALA A 339 33.54 72.21 13.57
CA ALA A 339 32.18 71.69 13.39
C ALA A 339 31.56 72.15 12.06
N TRP A 340 31.86 73.36 11.59
CA TRP A 340 31.44 73.83 10.27
C TRP A 340 32.12 73.07 9.14
N ARG A 341 33.42 72.76 9.27
CA ARG A 341 34.15 71.93 8.31
C ARG A 341 33.56 70.52 8.24
N ASP A 342 33.30 69.90 9.39
CA ASP A 342 32.70 68.56 9.46
C ASP A 342 31.28 68.54 8.90
N ARG A 343 30.46 69.54 9.23
CA ARG A 343 29.13 69.71 8.66
C ARG A 343 29.18 69.85 7.14
N LYS A 344 30.15 70.61 6.62
CA LYS A 344 30.33 70.78 5.17
C LYS A 344 30.74 69.48 4.49
N LEU A 345 31.59 68.67 5.13
CA LEU A 345 31.96 67.34 4.62
C LEU A 345 30.76 66.39 4.60
N LEU A 346 29.99 66.33 5.69
CA LEU A 346 28.77 65.52 5.76
C LEU A 346 27.72 65.96 4.75
N GLU A 347 27.60 67.26 4.48
CA GLU A 347 26.68 67.79 3.49
C GLU A 347 27.11 67.42 2.06
N GLN A 348 28.41 67.41 1.77
CA GLN A 348 28.95 66.91 0.51
C GLN A 348 28.75 65.40 0.34
N GLU A 349 28.93 64.61 1.40
CA GLU A 349 28.70 63.16 1.38
C GLU A 349 27.23 62.83 1.18
N LYS A 350 26.33 63.55 1.87
CA LYS A 350 24.88 63.44 1.67
C LYS A 350 24.48 63.77 0.22
N GLU A 351 25.08 64.79 -0.38
CA GLU A 351 24.81 65.15 -1.78
C GLU A 351 25.31 64.08 -2.75
N LYS A 352 26.48 63.47 -2.51
CA LYS A 352 26.96 62.32 -3.29
C LYS A 352 26.01 61.13 -3.18
N MET A 353 25.57 60.78 -1.98
CA MET A 353 24.60 59.69 -1.77
C MET A 353 23.27 59.97 -2.47
N ARG A 354 22.81 61.22 -2.51
CA ARG A 354 21.61 61.61 -3.29
C ARG A 354 21.81 61.37 -4.79
N GLN A 355 22.96 61.78 -5.33
CA GLN A 355 23.28 61.57 -6.73
C GLN A 355 23.37 60.08 -7.09
N GLU A 356 23.94 59.24 -6.22
CA GLU A 356 23.98 57.78 -6.40
C GLU A 356 22.57 57.16 -6.40
N ILE A 357 21.71 57.57 -5.47
CA ILE A 357 20.30 57.13 -5.43
C ILE A 357 19.59 57.52 -6.74
N ASP A 358 19.75 58.75 -7.22
CA ASP A 358 19.15 59.20 -8.47
C ASP A 358 19.69 58.42 -9.69
N HIS A 359 20.97 58.05 -9.68
CA HIS A 359 21.55 57.19 -10.72
C HIS A 359 20.94 55.79 -10.71
N VAL A 360 20.83 55.16 -9.54
CA VAL A 360 20.23 53.83 -9.39
C VAL A 360 18.74 53.85 -9.76
N LEU A 361 18.02 54.92 -9.43
CA LEU A 361 16.61 55.07 -9.83
C LEU A 361 16.46 55.15 -11.35
N LYS A 362 17.30 55.93 -12.03
CA LYS A 362 17.31 56.01 -13.50
C LYS A 362 17.68 54.67 -14.16
N GLU A 363 18.58 53.91 -13.56
CA GLU A 363 18.93 52.57 -14.05
C GLU A 363 17.75 51.60 -13.90
N LYS A 364 17.11 51.57 -12.72
CA LYS A 364 15.89 50.77 -12.50
C LYS A 364 14.74 51.15 -13.44
N GLU A 365 14.62 52.42 -13.79
CA GLU A 365 13.63 52.89 -14.76
C GLU A 365 13.94 52.35 -16.16
N ARG A 366 15.20 52.40 -16.61
CA ARG A 366 15.63 51.78 -17.88
C ARG A 366 15.40 50.27 -17.89
N ASP A 367 15.66 49.58 -16.78
CA ASP A 367 15.41 48.14 -16.67
C ASP A 367 13.92 47.81 -16.77
N ARG A 368 13.05 48.62 -16.14
CA ARG A 368 11.60 48.49 -16.27
C ARG A 368 11.14 48.69 -17.71
N ASP A 369 11.67 49.70 -18.38
CA ASP A 369 11.37 49.97 -19.79
C ASP A 369 11.82 48.83 -20.70
N LEU A 370 13.01 48.26 -20.45
CA LEU A 370 13.51 47.10 -21.18
C LEU A 370 12.63 45.86 -20.96
N VAL A 371 12.23 45.60 -19.72
CA VAL A 371 11.32 44.48 -19.40
C VAL A 371 9.96 44.64 -20.09
N MET A 372 9.43 45.87 -20.11
CA MET A 372 8.19 46.18 -20.80
C MET A 372 8.33 45.97 -22.32
N PHE A 373 9.41 46.47 -22.93
CA PHE A 373 9.71 46.25 -24.35
C PHE A 373 9.82 44.76 -24.71
N LEU A 374 10.51 43.96 -23.88
CA LEU A 374 10.64 42.52 -24.10
C LEU A 374 9.29 41.80 -23.99
N ARG A 375 8.43 42.20 -23.04
CA ARG A 375 7.06 41.69 -22.89
C ARG A 375 6.21 42.01 -24.12
N GLU A 376 6.22 43.26 -24.59
CA GLU A 376 5.48 43.66 -25.79
C GLU A 376 5.92 42.87 -27.03
N LYS A 377 7.23 42.67 -27.19
CA LYS A 377 7.78 41.86 -28.27
C LYS A 377 7.33 40.40 -28.18
N HIS A 378 7.34 39.82 -26.99
CA HIS A 378 6.82 38.47 -26.75
C HIS A 378 5.34 38.37 -27.16
N ASP A 379 4.52 39.31 -26.74
CA ASP A 379 3.09 39.34 -27.07
C ASP A 379 2.83 39.52 -28.59
N CYS A 380 3.71 40.25 -29.29
CA CYS A 380 3.71 40.31 -30.76
C CYS A 380 4.01 38.95 -31.39
N MET A 381 5.08 38.28 -30.95
CA MET A 381 5.47 36.97 -31.47
C MET A 381 4.41 35.91 -31.20
N GLU A 382 3.76 35.95 -30.02
CA GLU A 382 2.67 35.04 -29.68
C GLU A 382 1.47 35.23 -30.63
N ARG A 383 1.14 36.49 -30.98
CA ARG A 383 0.10 36.79 -31.98
C ARG A 383 0.47 36.28 -33.37
N GLU A 384 1.71 36.43 -33.81
CA GLU A 384 2.19 35.90 -35.10
C GLU A 384 2.11 34.36 -35.13
N VAL A 385 2.49 33.68 -34.05
CA VAL A 385 2.36 32.22 -33.93
C VAL A 385 0.90 31.80 -33.99
N LEU A 386 -0.01 32.54 -33.34
CA LEU A 386 -1.45 32.27 -33.42
C LEU A 386 -1.99 32.48 -34.85
N GLN A 387 -1.55 33.51 -35.56
CA GLN A 387 -1.92 33.73 -36.96
C GLN A 387 -1.40 32.61 -37.86
N GLN A 388 -0.14 32.22 -37.73
CA GLN A 388 0.43 31.09 -38.47
C GLN A 388 -0.32 29.78 -38.19
N ARG A 389 -0.71 29.53 -36.93
CA ARG A 389 -1.55 28.38 -36.58
C ARG A 389 -2.91 28.42 -37.27
N GLN A 390 -3.55 29.58 -37.34
CA GLN A 390 -4.82 29.77 -38.05
C GLN A 390 -4.66 29.55 -39.56
N GLU A 391 -3.60 30.05 -40.17
CA GLU A 391 -3.28 29.81 -41.57
C GLU A 391 -3.05 28.32 -41.85
N VAL A 392 -2.32 27.62 -40.97
CA VAL A 392 -2.12 26.17 -41.07
C VAL A 392 -3.45 25.43 -40.97
N THR A 393 -4.37 25.83 -40.08
CA THR A 393 -5.70 25.21 -40.02
C THR A 393 -6.52 25.46 -41.28
N LEU A 394 -6.47 26.67 -41.87
CA LEU A 394 -7.16 26.98 -43.12
C LEU A 394 -6.55 26.22 -44.33
N LEU A 395 -5.23 26.07 -44.35
CA LEU A 395 -4.54 25.27 -45.38
C LEU A 395 -4.86 23.78 -45.22
N GLN A 396 -4.98 23.29 -43.98
CA GLN A 396 -5.40 21.92 -43.70
C GLN A 396 -6.82 21.66 -44.18
N GLU A 397 -7.78 22.55 -43.88
CA GLU A 397 -9.17 22.43 -44.37
C GLU A 397 -9.26 22.47 -45.90
N LYS A 398 -8.47 23.34 -46.55
CA LYS A 398 -8.38 23.38 -48.02
C LYS A 398 -7.78 22.09 -48.57
N LEU A 399 -6.73 21.56 -47.95
CA LEU A 399 -6.14 20.29 -48.34
C LEU A 399 -7.17 19.17 -48.21
N ASP A 400 -7.91 19.10 -47.10
CA ASP A 400 -8.95 18.10 -46.88
C ASP A 400 -10.08 18.21 -47.92
N SER A 401 -10.47 19.42 -48.34
CA SER A 401 -11.43 19.61 -49.44
C SER A 401 -10.90 19.13 -50.79
N VAL A 402 -9.62 19.38 -51.07
CA VAL A 402 -8.97 18.96 -52.32
C VAL A 402 -8.78 17.44 -52.33
N THR A 403 -8.41 16.83 -51.20
CA THR A 403 -8.34 15.38 -51.04
C THR A 403 -9.70 14.72 -51.29
N ASN A 404 -10.80 15.32 -50.80
CA ASN A 404 -12.15 14.83 -51.09
C ASN A 404 -12.54 14.97 -52.59
N GLU A 405 -12.10 16.03 -53.28
CA GLU A 405 -12.27 16.16 -54.73
C GLU A 405 -11.38 15.20 -55.54
N PHE A 406 -10.18 14.92 -55.05
CA PHE A 406 -9.26 13.95 -55.65
C PHE A 406 -9.74 12.50 -55.46
N ASP A 407 -10.35 12.13 -54.34
CA ASP A 407 -10.97 10.80 -54.19
C ASP A 407 -12.14 10.58 -55.18
N MET A 408 -12.84 11.65 -55.58
CA MET A 408 -13.92 11.61 -56.57
C MET A 408 -13.44 11.71 -58.04
N SER A 409 -12.17 12.04 -58.28
CA SER A 409 -11.54 12.11 -59.61
C SER A 409 -10.51 11.00 -59.87
N ALA A 410 -9.88 10.46 -58.83
CA ALA A 410 -9.00 9.28 -58.89
C ALA A 410 -9.75 8.02 -59.34
N PHE A 411 -11.05 7.90 -59.02
CA PHE A 411 -11.90 6.83 -59.56
C PHE A 411 -12.18 6.95 -61.06
N ARG A 412 -11.92 8.12 -61.68
CA ARG A 412 -12.07 8.35 -63.13
C ARG A 412 -10.74 8.32 -63.91
N MET A 413 -9.59 8.53 -63.28
CA MET A 413 -8.28 8.56 -63.97
C MET A 413 -7.53 7.21 -64.04
N GLN A 414 -8.03 6.14 -63.40
CA GLN A 414 -7.35 4.83 -63.42
C GLN A 414 -7.71 3.96 -64.64
N GLN A 415 -8.50 4.46 -65.60
CA GLN A 415 -8.81 3.77 -66.86
C GLN A 415 -8.02 4.28 -68.10
N ASP A 416 -7.38 5.45 -68.06
CA ASP A 416 -6.80 6.08 -69.27
C ASP A 416 -5.26 6.05 -69.38
N THR A 417 -4.54 5.44 -68.43
CA THR A 417 -3.07 5.33 -68.50
C THR A 417 -2.61 3.96 -69.00
N GLN A 418 -3.24 3.44 -70.06
CA GLN A 418 -2.74 2.30 -70.83
C GLN A 418 -2.61 2.69 -72.31
N GLY A 419 -1.67 3.57 -72.58
CA GLY A 419 -1.33 4.01 -73.93
C GLY A 419 -0.73 5.39 -73.89
N VAL A 420 0.35 5.62 -74.66
CA VAL A 420 1.11 6.87 -74.71
C VAL A 420 2.01 6.98 -73.46
N MET A 421 3.27 6.53 -73.49
CA MET A 421 4.38 7.31 -74.06
C MET A 421 5.53 6.37 -74.50
N SER A 422 5.59 6.07 -75.79
CA SER A 422 6.78 5.56 -76.47
C SER A 422 7.31 6.66 -77.40
N PHE A 423 7.88 7.71 -76.82
CA PHE A 423 8.55 8.74 -77.61
C PHE A 423 9.59 9.42 -76.72
N LEU A 424 10.80 9.64 -77.27
CA LEU A 424 12.01 10.18 -76.63
C LEU A 424 13.02 9.11 -76.12
N LYS A 425 13.58 8.36 -77.08
CA LYS A 425 14.99 7.98 -77.03
C LYS A 425 15.76 8.95 -77.92
N THR A 426 16.61 9.76 -77.32
CA THR A 426 17.61 10.56 -78.03
C THR A 426 18.96 10.34 -77.37
N ASP A 427 19.93 9.97 -78.21
CA ASP A 427 21.32 9.64 -77.91
C ASP A 427 22.06 10.78 -77.19
N ILE A 428 22.45 10.54 -75.94
CA ILE A 428 23.50 11.29 -75.22
C ILE A 428 24.19 10.30 -74.26
N ASN A 429 25.53 10.26 -74.27
CA ASN A 429 26.46 9.50 -73.42
C ASN A 429 25.84 8.52 -72.40
N THR A 430 25.85 7.23 -72.73
CA THR A 430 25.22 6.14 -71.95
C THR A 430 25.78 5.95 -70.53
N GLU A 431 26.97 6.46 -70.23
CA GLU A 431 27.57 6.33 -68.89
C GLU A 431 27.28 7.52 -67.96
N GLU A 432 27.19 8.74 -68.47
CA GLU A 432 26.78 9.92 -67.68
C GLU A 432 25.27 9.90 -67.44
N THR A 433 24.49 9.58 -68.48
CA THR A 433 23.03 9.43 -68.33
C THR A 433 22.64 8.27 -67.42
N SER A 434 23.42 7.19 -67.33
CA SER A 434 23.15 6.09 -66.39
C SER A 434 23.54 6.43 -64.95
N ARG A 435 24.64 7.18 -64.73
CA ARG A 435 25.01 7.70 -63.41
C ARG A 435 24.03 8.76 -62.92
N ASP A 436 23.63 9.69 -63.78
CA ASP A 436 22.64 10.73 -63.46
C ASP A 436 21.26 10.12 -63.21
N LEU A 437 20.86 9.11 -63.99
CA LEU A 437 19.61 8.38 -63.78
C LEU A 437 19.65 7.53 -62.49
N ALA A 438 20.81 6.99 -62.10
CA ALA A 438 20.98 6.32 -60.82
C ALA A 438 20.93 7.31 -59.64
N ALA A 439 21.56 8.49 -59.77
CA ALA A 439 21.50 9.55 -58.77
C ALA A 439 20.08 10.14 -58.61
N VAL A 440 19.35 10.32 -59.71
CA VAL A 440 17.94 10.74 -59.69
C VAL A 440 17.06 9.65 -59.06
N LYS A 441 17.33 8.36 -59.33
CA LYS A 441 16.62 7.25 -58.67
C LYS A 441 16.95 7.16 -57.18
N ALA A 442 18.18 7.42 -56.78
CA ALA A 442 18.61 7.42 -55.38
C ALA A 442 17.96 8.59 -54.62
N SER A 443 18.01 9.81 -55.16
CA SER A 443 17.33 10.97 -54.57
C SER A 443 15.80 10.79 -54.51
N TYR A 444 15.19 10.21 -55.54
CA TYR A 444 13.77 9.85 -55.48
C TYR A 444 13.49 8.83 -54.36
N ALA A 445 14.31 7.79 -54.22
CA ALA A 445 14.17 6.82 -53.13
C ALA A 445 14.36 7.47 -51.74
N GLU A 446 15.29 8.41 -51.60
CA GLU A 446 15.49 9.19 -50.37
C GLU A 446 14.26 10.04 -50.05
N THR A 447 13.70 10.78 -51.02
CA THR A 447 12.47 11.58 -50.79
C THR A 447 11.27 10.71 -50.42
N VAL A 448 11.13 9.51 -51.00
CA VAL A 448 10.08 8.55 -50.63
C VAL A 448 10.27 8.06 -49.20
N LEU A 449 11.51 7.79 -48.78
CA LEU A 449 11.81 7.40 -47.40
C LEU A 449 11.58 8.56 -46.42
N GLU A 450 11.90 9.79 -46.80
CA GLU A 450 11.62 10.98 -45.99
C GLU A 450 10.11 11.22 -45.85
N LEU A 451 9.34 11.10 -46.94
CA LEU A 451 7.88 11.16 -46.91
C LEU A 451 7.27 10.03 -46.06
N GLN A 452 7.84 8.84 -46.10
CA GLN A 452 7.40 7.74 -45.23
C GLN A 452 7.69 8.08 -43.75
N LYS A 453 8.86 8.63 -43.43
CA LYS A 453 9.21 9.08 -42.07
C LYS A 453 8.27 10.17 -41.58
N THR A 454 7.93 11.16 -42.41
CA THR A 454 7.00 12.23 -42.02
C THR A 454 5.58 11.72 -41.84
N ARG A 455 5.14 10.77 -42.68
CA ARG A 455 3.86 10.05 -42.49
C ARG A 455 3.82 9.31 -41.16
N ASP A 456 4.87 8.55 -40.84
CA ASP A 456 4.95 7.79 -39.59
C ASP A 456 4.98 8.73 -38.38
N LEU A 457 5.70 9.86 -38.47
CA LEU A 457 5.72 10.90 -37.45
C LEU A 457 4.34 11.54 -37.25
N LEU A 458 3.60 11.84 -38.32
CA LEU A 458 2.26 12.42 -38.24
C LEU A 458 1.26 11.45 -37.61
N LEU A 459 1.34 10.16 -37.96
CA LEU A 459 0.52 9.11 -37.33
C LEU A 459 0.80 9.00 -35.83
N LEU A 460 2.08 9.07 -35.44
CA LEU A 460 2.47 9.08 -34.02
C LEU A 460 1.94 10.34 -33.31
N GLN A 461 2.05 11.50 -33.93
CA GLN A 461 1.53 12.76 -33.37
C GLN A 461 0.01 12.72 -33.21
N HIS A 462 -0.71 12.19 -34.19
CA HIS A 462 -2.17 12.02 -34.09
C HIS A 462 -2.54 11.08 -32.94
N ARG A 463 -1.80 9.97 -32.79
CA ARG A 463 -1.99 9.04 -31.67
C ARG A 463 -1.72 9.70 -30.32
N LEU A 464 -0.60 10.41 -30.19
CA LEU A 464 -0.27 11.17 -28.97
C LEU A 464 -1.33 12.22 -28.65
N ASN A 465 -1.81 12.96 -29.64
CA ASN A 465 -2.86 13.95 -29.45
C ASN A 465 -4.19 13.30 -29.01
N SER A 466 -4.54 12.15 -29.58
CA SER A 466 -5.70 11.37 -29.16
C SER A 466 -5.56 10.89 -27.71
N ASP A 467 -4.39 10.38 -27.33
CA ASP A 467 -4.12 9.93 -25.96
C ASP A 467 -4.20 11.10 -24.97
N LEU A 468 -3.60 12.25 -25.29
CA LEU A 468 -3.69 13.48 -24.48
C LEU A 468 -5.14 13.99 -24.35
N GLN A 469 -5.93 13.93 -25.42
CA GLN A 469 -7.35 14.28 -25.36
C GLN A 469 -8.13 13.34 -24.43
N ASN A 470 -7.82 12.05 -24.45
CA ASN A 470 -8.44 11.08 -23.55
C ASN A 470 -8.01 11.30 -22.10
N GLU A 471 -6.72 11.54 -21.84
CA GLU A 471 -6.21 11.92 -20.52
C GLU A 471 -6.92 13.18 -20.00
N MET A 472 -7.05 14.22 -20.82
CA MET A 472 -7.75 15.45 -20.44
C MET A 472 -9.23 15.20 -20.08
N LYS A 473 -9.94 14.34 -20.83
CA LYS A 473 -11.31 13.93 -20.50
C LYS A 473 -11.37 13.20 -19.17
N THR A 474 -10.49 12.24 -18.92
CA THR A 474 -10.47 11.48 -17.65
C THR A 474 -10.14 12.38 -16.44
N VAL A 475 -9.21 13.33 -16.61
CA VAL A 475 -8.87 14.32 -15.59
C VAL A 475 -10.05 15.25 -15.32
N PHE A 476 -10.75 15.70 -16.38
CA PHE A 476 -11.95 16.53 -16.25
C PHE A 476 -13.06 15.80 -15.48
N GLU A 477 -13.36 14.55 -15.83
CA GLU A 477 -14.35 13.72 -15.12
C GLU A 477 -13.96 13.47 -13.66
N ARG A 478 -12.67 13.32 -13.37
CA ARG A 478 -12.17 13.21 -11.98
C ARG A 478 -12.38 14.51 -11.20
N ALA A 479 -12.05 15.65 -11.81
CA ALA A 479 -12.24 16.96 -11.18
C ALA A 479 -13.73 17.26 -10.91
N GLU A 480 -14.62 16.90 -11.82
CA GLU A 480 -16.07 17.05 -11.61
C GLU A 480 -16.60 16.14 -10.49
N ARG A 481 -16.14 14.88 -10.42
CA ARG A 481 -16.48 13.98 -9.31
C ARG A 481 -16.02 14.53 -7.96
N GLU A 482 -14.82 15.09 -7.90
CA GLU A 482 -14.29 15.71 -6.68
C GLU A 482 -15.08 16.97 -6.29
N ARG A 483 -15.44 17.82 -7.27
CA ARG A 483 -16.32 18.98 -7.03
C ARG A 483 -17.67 18.57 -6.46
N GLU A 484 -18.27 17.52 -7.02
CA GLU A 484 -19.55 16.98 -6.55
C GLU A 484 -19.44 16.42 -5.12
N GLU A 485 -18.38 15.65 -4.83
CA GLU A 485 -18.14 15.13 -3.48
C GLU A 485 -17.90 16.25 -2.46
N ASN A 486 -17.11 17.26 -2.83
CA ASN A 486 -16.88 18.43 -1.98
C ASN A 486 -18.17 19.22 -1.73
N ARG A 487 -19.05 19.32 -2.73
CA ARG A 487 -20.38 19.91 -2.57
C ARG A 487 -21.21 19.11 -1.56
N ARG A 488 -21.23 17.78 -1.66
CA ARG A 488 -21.93 16.90 -0.70
C ARG A 488 -21.39 17.09 0.73
N ARG A 489 -20.07 17.05 0.92
CA ARG A 489 -19.43 17.30 2.23
C ARG A 489 -19.79 18.68 2.79
N ALA A 490 -19.87 19.71 1.95
CA ALA A 490 -20.29 21.03 2.38
C ALA A 490 -21.75 21.02 2.88
N THR A 491 -22.67 20.38 2.15
CA THR A 491 -24.07 20.25 2.60
C THR A 491 -24.22 19.44 3.90
N GLU A 492 -23.40 18.42 4.12
CA GLU A 492 -23.40 17.66 5.38
C GLU A 492 -22.91 18.50 6.56
N LYS A 493 -21.83 19.27 6.36
CA LYS A 493 -21.34 20.23 7.38
C LYS A 493 -22.38 21.29 7.69
N GLU A 494 -23.09 21.81 6.69
CA GLU A 494 -24.18 22.77 6.89
C GLU A 494 -25.33 22.17 7.72
N LYS A 495 -25.73 20.92 7.46
CA LYS A 495 -26.71 20.21 8.29
C LYS A 495 -26.26 20.05 9.74
N LEU A 496 -24.98 19.71 9.96
CA LEU A 496 -24.42 19.61 11.31
C LEU A 496 -24.39 20.96 12.01
N LEU A 497 -24.03 22.04 11.30
CA LEU A 497 -24.07 23.39 11.84
C LEU A 497 -25.49 23.82 12.20
N ASN A 498 -26.49 23.51 11.36
CA ASN A 498 -27.89 23.78 11.67
C ASN A 498 -28.36 23.00 12.91
N SER A 499 -28.00 21.71 13.03
CA SER A 499 -28.32 20.90 14.21
C SER A 499 -27.68 21.46 15.49
N ARG A 500 -26.39 21.82 15.43
CA ARG A 500 -25.68 22.47 16.55
C ARG A 500 -26.29 23.83 16.88
N GLY A 501 -26.67 24.61 15.87
CA GLY A 501 -27.36 25.89 16.06
C GLY A 501 -28.67 25.73 16.80
N LEU A 502 -29.48 24.72 16.46
CA LEU A 502 -30.71 24.39 17.19
C LEU A 502 -30.43 23.96 18.64
N GLN A 503 -29.39 23.14 18.86
CA GLN A 503 -28.99 22.73 20.21
C GLN A 503 -28.52 23.93 21.05
N ILE A 504 -27.70 24.81 20.49
CA ILE A 504 -27.25 26.04 21.15
C ILE A 504 -28.46 26.90 21.49
N ASN A 505 -29.40 27.08 20.57
CA ASN A 505 -30.63 27.84 20.83
C ASN A 505 -31.45 27.23 21.96
N SER A 506 -31.58 25.90 22.01
CA SER A 506 -32.25 25.18 23.11
C SER A 506 -31.53 25.39 24.46
N LEU A 507 -30.20 25.25 24.48
CA LEU A 507 -29.40 25.45 25.69
C LEU A 507 -29.45 26.91 26.16
N GLN A 508 -29.40 27.87 25.23
CA GLN A 508 -29.56 29.29 25.54
C GLN A 508 -30.96 29.59 26.08
N ALA A 509 -32.00 28.94 25.56
CA ALA A 509 -33.36 29.09 26.09
C ALA A 509 -33.47 28.53 27.51
N GLN A 510 -32.91 27.35 27.77
CA GLN A 510 -32.82 26.75 29.11
C GLN A 510 -32.01 27.62 30.08
N LEU A 511 -30.89 28.20 29.63
CA LEU A 511 -30.07 29.07 30.45
C LEU A 511 -30.78 30.39 30.76
N LYS A 512 -31.50 30.97 29.78
CA LYS A 512 -32.38 32.13 30.01
C LYS A 512 -33.51 31.79 30.98
N GLU A 513 -34.09 30.60 30.90
CA GLU A 513 -35.07 30.13 31.87
C GLU A 513 -34.44 29.97 33.26
N LEU A 514 -33.24 29.40 33.40
CA LEU A 514 -32.57 29.30 34.70
C LEU A 514 -32.17 30.66 35.29
N ALA A 515 -31.72 31.59 34.46
CA ALA A 515 -31.27 32.91 34.88
C ALA A 515 -32.43 33.87 35.20
N TYR A 516 -33.57 33.75 34.52
CA TYR A 516 -34.68 34.70 34.60
C TYR A 516 -36.02 34.09 35.05
N SER A 517 -36.12 32.78 35.28
CA SER A 517 -37.35 32.15 35.79
C SER A 517 -37.44 32.27 37.32
N PRO A 518 -38.49 32.91 37.86
CA PRO A 518 -38.62 33.21 39.29
C PRO A 518 -38.85 31.98 40.20
N ARG A 519 -38.83 30.76 39.66
CA ARG A 519 -39.07 29.50 40.41
C ARG A 519 -37.80 28.76 40.84
N ASN A 520 -36.61 29.09 40.33
CA ASN A 520 -35.40 28.23 40.49
C ASN A 520 -34.25 28.81 41.33
N THR A 521 -34.43 29.95 42.02
CA THR A 521 -33.39 30.59 42.86
C THR A 521 -32.99 29.82 44.13
N LYS A 522 -33.47 28.58 44.33
CA LYS A 522 -33.21 27.77 45.55
C LYS A 522 -32.47 26.45 45.29
N ARG A 523 -31.79 26.28 44.17
CA ARG A 523 -30.94 25.10 43.92
C ARG A 523 -29.48 25.45 44.13
N THR A 524 -29.01 25.28 45.37
CA THR A 524 -27.57 25.26 45.69
C THR A 524 -26.96 24.06 44.98
N VAL A 525 -26.24 24.30 43.88
CA VAL A 525 -25.42 23.28 43.22
C VAL A 525 -24.23 23.00 44.15
N PRO A 526 -23.96 21.74 44.54
CA PRO A 526 -22.74 21.43 45.28
C PRO A 526 -21.55 21.69 44.35
N LEU A 527 -20.61 22.55 44.76
CA LEU A 527 -19.34 22.73 44.07
C LEU A 527 -18.59 21.39 44.08
N GLN A 528 -18.71 20.62 43.00
CA GLN A 528 -17.75 19.57 42.68
C GLN A 528 -16.41 20.29 42.43
N TYR A 529 -15.43 20.01 43.28
CA TYR A 529 -14.04 20.41 43.05
C TYR A 529 -13.56 19.73 41.76
N THR A 530 -13.57 20.47 40.66
CA THR A 530 -13.07 20.02 39.35
C THR A 530 -11.56 19.97 39.38
N TRP A 531 -10.99 18.82 39.03
CA TRP A 531 -9.57 18.66 38.70
C TRP A 531 -9.19 19.68 37.62
N THR A 532 -8.36 20.68 37.95
CA THR A 532 -8.07 21.84 37.08
C THR A 532 -7.13 21.55 35.90
N GLY A 533 -6.85 20.28 35.58
CA GLY A 533 -5.81 19.90 34.62
C GLY A 533 -6.25 19.03 33.43
N LEU A 534 -7.53 18.72 33.28
CA LEU A 534 -8.01 17.95 32.13
C LEU A 534 -9.20 18.67 31.50
N GLU A 535 -9.06 19.05 30.24
CA GLU A 535 -10.21 19.43 29.41
C GLU A 535 -11.25 18.32 29.54
N HIS A 536 -12.38 18.65 30.13
CA HIS A 536 -13.48 17.71 30.31
C HIS A 536 -14.13 17.54 28.94
N GLU A 537 -13.55 16.67 28.09
CA GLU A 537 -14.33 16.00 27.07
C GLU A 537 -15.42 15.26 27.82
N SER A 538 -16.62 15.86 27.86
CA SER A 538 -17.83 15.14 28.23
C SER A 538 -18.02 14.04 27.18
N VAL A 539 -17.41 12.88 27.42
CA VAL A 539 -17.70 11.65 26.70
C VAL A 539 -19.19 11.41 26.96
N GLN A 540 -20.00 11.66 25.93
CA GLN A 540 -21.36 11.13 25.88
C GLN A 540 -21.25 9.63 26.16
N ALA A 541 -22.02 9.13 27.13
CA ALA A 541 -22.11 7.70 27.38
C ALA A 541 -22.34 7.00 26.03
N PRO A 542 -21.42 6.13 25.57
CA PRO A 542 -21.62 5.45 24.31
C PRO A 542 -22.75 4.44 24.48
N ALA A 543 -23.40 4.18 23.35
CA ALA A 543 -24.50 3.23 23.19
C ALA A 543 -24.26 1.89 23.92
N GLU A 544 -25.36 1.32 24.41
CA GLU A 544 -25.45 0.02 25.11
C GLU A 544 -24.43 -1.01 24.57
N ILE A 545 -23.50 -1.41 25.45
CA ILE A 545 -22.46 -2.41 25.21
C ILE A 545 -23.12 -3.79 25.20
N SER A 546 -23.86 -4.13 24.15
CA SER A 546 -24.62 -5.39 24.11
C SER A 546 -24.16 -6.38 23.05
N ASN A 547 -23.09 -6.13 22.29
CA ASN A 547 -22.65 -7.04 21.21
C ASN A 547 -21.12 -7.05 20.99
N LEU A 548 -20.33 -7.37 22.02
CA LEU A 548 -18.92 -7.72 21.81
C LEU A 548 -18.85 -9.18 21.30
N ARG A 549 -18.29 -9.36 20.09
CA ARG A 549 -18.14 -10.67 19.45
C ARG A 549 -17.17 -11.50 20.29
N GLY A 550 -17.58 -12.71 20.70
CA GLY A 550 -16.76 -13.58 21.56
C GLY A 550 -15.39 -13.85 20.92
N GLY A 551 -14.31 -13.57 21.65
CA GLY A 551 -12.96 -13.83 21.17
C GLY A 551 -11.86 -13.16 21.99
N GLU A 552 -11.88 -11.84 22.15
CA GLU A 552 -10.80 -11.09 22.83
C GLU A 552 -11.34 -9.68 23.18
N SER A 553 -11.74 -9.45 24.44
CA SER A 553 -12.10 -8.11 24.92
C SER A 553 -11.05 -7.66 25.93
N LEU A 554 -10.48 -6.46 25.76
CA LEU A 554 -9.51 -5.88 26.68
C LEU A 554 -10.17 -4.77 27.48
N LEU A 555 -10.10 -4.83 28.81
CA LEU A 555 -10.51 -3.76 29.70
C LEU A 555 -9.25 -3.03 30.20
N GLU A 556 -9.17 -1.74 29.94
CA GLU A 556 -8.11 -0.87 30.46
C GLU A 556 -8.67 0.05 31.54
N ILE A 557 -7.99 0.13 32.68
CA ILE A 557 -8.34 1.00 33.79
C ILE A 557 -7.17 1.96 34.02
N HIS A 558 -7.44 3.26 33.85
CA HIS A 558 -6.47 4.32 34.05
C HIS A 558 -6.78 5.08 35.34
N LEU A 559 -5.89 5.01 36.33
CA LEU A 559 -5.91 5.86 37.51
C LEU A 559 -4.97 7.03 37.31
N THR A 560 -5.54 8.21 37.04
CA THR A 560 -4.79 9.45 36.85
C THR A 560 -4.26 9.97 38.18
N GLY A 561 -5.11 10.15 39.19
CA GLY A 561 -4.71 10.70 40.48
C GLY A 561 -5.87 10.79 41.46
N ALA A 562 -5.61 11.38 42.63
CA ALA A 562 -6.62 11.66 43.64
C ALA A 562 -6.63 13.14 44.02
N THR A 563 -7.84 13.70 44.22
CA THR A 563 -8.02 15.03 44.80
C THR A 563 -8.73 14.91 46.13
N PHE A 564 -8.17 15.57 47.13
CA PHE A 564 -8.71 15.57 48.48
C PHE A 564 -9.42 16.89 48.76
N THR A 565 -10.51 16.82 49.53
CA THR A 565 -11.12 18.04 50.07
C THR A 565 -10.16 18.70 51.06
N PRO A 566 -10.21 20.04 51.23
CA PRO A 566 -9.38 20.72 52.23
C PRO A 566 -9.63 20.23 53.67
N GLN A 567 -10.80 19.65 53.94
CA GLN A 567 -11.09 18.98 55.21
C GLN A 567 -10.41 17.61 55.30
N GLY A 568 -10.43 16.81 54.22
CA GLY A 568 -9.76 15.52 54.15
C GLY A 568 -8.24 15.63 54.27
N LEU A 569 -7.62 16.61 53.59
CA LEU A 569 -6.18 16.88 53.72
C LEU A 569 -5.76 17.15 55.17
N ARG A 570 -6.49 18.04 55.85
CA ARG A 570 -6.22 18.36 57.26
C ARG A 570 -6.34 17.15 58.19
N LEU A 571 -7.28 16.25 57.93
CA LEU A 571 -7.44 15.02 58.72
C LEU A 571 -6.30 14.03 58.48
N MET A 572 -5.86 13.87 57.23
CA MET A 572 -4.77 12.95 56.89
C MET A 572 -3.39 13.49 57.33
N GLU A 573 -3.21 14.82 57.30
CA GLU A 573 -2.00 15.49 57.81
C GLU A 573 -1.90 15.44 59.34
N GLN A 574 -3.01 15.49 60.06
CA GLN A 574 -3.03 15.37 61.53
C GLN A 574 -2.53 14.01 62.05
N GLY A 575 -2.60 12.96 61.23
CA GLY A 575 -2.10 11.61 61.57
C GLY A 575 -0.66 11.34 61.14
N ALA A 576 -0.05 12.21 60.31
CA ALA A 576 1.31 12.08 59.87
C ALA A 576 2.21 12.92 60.78
N GLY A 577 3.13 12.28 61.51
CA GLY A 577 4.07 13.00 62.38
C GLY A 577 4.83 14.09 61.61
N ASP A 578 5.22 15.15 62.32
CA ASP A 578 5.71 16.46 61.82
C ASP A 578 6.82 16.44 60.74
N HIS A 579 7.34 15.28 60.34
CA HIS A 579 8.49 15.13 59.45
C HIS A 579 8.23 14.27 58.19
N GLN A 580 7.01 13.77 57.96
CA GLN A 580 6.71 12.92 56.80
C GLN A 580 5.47 13.40 56.04
N GLY A 581 5.68 13.92 54.81
CA GLY A 581 4.59 14.39 53.95
C GLY A 581 3.59 13.27 53.61
N LEU A 582 2.32 13.65 53.42
CA LEU A 582 1.21 12.76 53.06
C LEU A 582 1.60 11.81 51.92
N ALA A 583 1.75 10.52 52.19
CA ALA A 583 2.10 9.50 51.19
C ALA A 583 0.92 8.55 50.97
N THR A 584 0.51 8.37 49.72
CA THR A 584 -0.66 7.56 49.36
C THR A 584 -0.38 6.65 48.17
N PHE A 585 -1.09 5.53 48.13
CA PHE A 585 -1.12 4.60 47.00
C PHE A 585 -2.51 3.97 46.88
N CYS A 586 -2.88 3.49 45.70
CA CYS A 586 -4.14 2.81 45.46
C CYS A 586 -3.93 1.32 45.21
N THR A 587 -4.88 0.49 45.64
CA THR A 587 -5.00 -0.91 45.21
C THR A 587 -6.24 -1.07 44.35
N ILE A 588 -6.11 -1.83 43.25
CA ILE A 588 -7.19 -2.11 42.30
C ILE A 588 -7.46 -3.61 42.31
N GLY A 589 -8.68 -3.97 42.70
CA GLY A 589 -9.20 -5.33 42.63
C GLY A 589 -10.31 -5.43 41.57
N PHE A 590 -10.21 -6.43 40.70
CA PHE A 590 -11.18 -6.69 39.65
C PHE A 590 -11.33 -8.19 39.36
N LEU A 591 -12.55 -8.72 39.50
CA LEU A 591 -12.87 -10.15 39.34
C LEU A 591 -11.87 -11.06 40.10
N ASP A 592 -11.46 -12.16 39.49
CA ASP A 592 -10.49 -13.13 40.02
C ASP A 592 -9.04 -12.79 39.60
N PHE A 593 -8.80 -11.57 39.09
CA PHE A 593 -7.44 -11.13 38.71
C PHE A 593 -6.63 -10.71 39.93
N GLU A 594 -5.30 -10.74 39.78
CA GLU A 594 -4.38 -10.27 40.82
C GLU A 594 -4.63 -8.80 41.16
N THR A 595 -4.67 -8.48 42.45
CA THR A 595 -4.84 -7.10 42.92
C THR A 595 -3.57 -6.32 42.63
N LEU A 596 -3.69 -5.22 41.89
CA LEU A 596 -2.56 -4.38 41.50
C LEU A 596 -2.44 -3.17 42.44
N SER A 597 -1.22 -2.73 42.72
CA SER A 597 -0.94 -1.54 43.53
C SER A 597 -0.23 -0.46 42.73
N THR A 598 -0.61 0.81 42.92
CA THR A 598 0.12 1.95 42.36
C THR A 598 1.40 2.23 43.14
N SER A 599 2.33 2.98 42.54
CA SER A 599 3.49 3.50 43.26
C SER A 599 3.07 4.41 44.41
N LEU A 600 3.86 4.41 45.49
CA LEU A 600 3.68 5.30 46.63
C LEU A 600 4.10 6.72 46.25
N LEU A 601 3.19 7.69 46.40
CA LEU A 601 3.43 9.08 46.05
C LEU A 601 3.12 10.02 47.20
N SER A 602 4.00 11.00 47.41
CA SER A 602 3.85 12.03 48.43
C SER A 602 3.21 13.29 47.86
N GLY A 603 2.20 13.85 48.54
CA GLY A 603 1.57 15.14 48.21
C GLY A 603 0.05 15.15 48.37
N GLY A 604 -0.53 16.35 48.47
CA GLY A 604 -1.98 16.57 48.59
C GLY A 604 -2.79 16.38 47.29
N GLN A 605 -2.11 16.17 46.16
CA GLN A 605 -2.72 15.83 44.87
C GLN A 605 -1.81 14.83 44.14
N PRO A 606 -1.80 13.55 44.55
CA PRO A 606 -0.96 12.54 43.93
C PRO A 606 -1.43 12.23 42.50
N ASN A 607 -0.48 12.16 41.57
CA ASN A 607 -0.69 11.72 40.19
C ASN A 607 -0.11 10.32 40.02
N TYR A 608 -0.94 9.29 40.15
CA TYR A 608 -0.51 7.89 40.07
C TYR A 608 -0.09 7.49 38.66
N GLY A 609 -0.72 8.07 37.63
CA GLY A 609 -0.43 7.77 36.22
C GLY A 609 -0.45 6.27 35.91
N PHE A 610 -1.29 5.49 36.60
CA PHE A 610 -1.24 4.03 36.58
C PHE A 610 -2.28 3.47 35.60
N THR A 611 -1.87 2.49 34.79
CA THR A 611 -2.74 1.83 33.81
C THR A 611 -2.66 0.32 34.00
N SER A 612 -3.81 -0.31 34.24
CA SER A 612 -3.95 -1.77 34.31
C SER A 612 -4.80 -2.29 33.17
N GLN A 613 -4.37 -3.38 32.55
CA GLN A 613 -5.02 -4.00 31.40
C GLN A 613 -5.44 -5.44 31.74
N TYR A 614 -6.71 -5.77 31.49
CA TYR A 614 -7.31 -7.07 31.79
C TYR A 614 -7.89 -7.69 30.52
N ALA A 615 -7.34 -8.83 30.11
CA ALA A 615 -7.89 -9.60 29.00
C ALA A 615 -9.10 -10.41 29.50
N LEU A 616 -10.30 -10.06 29.02
CA LEU A 616 -11.56 -10.67 29.43
C LEU A 616 -11.90 -11.84 28.52
N SER A 617 -12.14 -13.00 29.14
CA SER A 617 -12.75 -14.15 28.46
C SER A 617 -14.26 -13.97 28.32
N SER A 618 -14.92 -14.81 27.52
CA SER A 618 -16.39 -14.83 27.43
C SER A 618 -17.04 -15.12 28.78
N ALA A 619 -16.42 -15.96 29.63
CA ALA A 619 -16.90 -16.25 30.97
C ALA A 619 -16.81 -15.04 31.92
N ASP A 620 -15.79 -14.19 31.76
CA ASP A 620 -15.63 -12.98 32.58
C ASP A 620 -16.68 -11.93 32.22
N LEU A 621 -17.02 -11.81 30.93
CA LEU A 621 -18.11 -10.93 30.46
C LEU A 621 -19.47 -11.39 30.99
N GLU A 622 -19.72 -12.69 31.09
CA GLU A 622 -20.94 -13.25 31.69
C GLU A 622 -21.00 -12.94 33.19
N LYS A 623 -19.88 -13.06 33.93
CA LYS A 623 -19.80 -12.67 35.36
C LYS A 623 -20.14 -11.19 35.55
N LEU A 624 -19.59 -10.30 34.71
CA LEU A 624 -19.87 -8.87 34.77
C LEU A 624 -21.35 -8.56 34.52
N GLY A 625 -21.99 -9.29 33.60
CA GLY A 625 -23.41 -9.12 33.27
C GLY A 625 -24.37 -9.65 34.33
N ILE A 626 -24.01 -10.71 35.06
CA ILE A 626 -24.89 -11.36 36.06
C ILE A 626 -24.74 -10.74 37.46
N GLN A 627 -23.51 -10.43 37.89
CA GLN A 627 -23.24 -9.91 39.24
C GLN A 627 -23.18 -8.38 39.33
N GLY A 628 -23.23 -7.65 38.21
CA GLY A 628 -23.00 -6.21 38.20
C GLY A 628 -21.56 -5.93 38.62
N GLY A 629 -20.60 -6.29 37.77
CA GLY A 629 -19.19 -6.21 38.11
C GLY A 629 -18.76 -4.83 38.58
N CYS A 630 -18.30 -4.73 39.83
CA CYS A 630 -17.69 -3.52 40.36
C CYS A 630 -16.16 -3.65 40.33
N ILE A 631 -15.49 -2.55 40.01
CA ILE A 631 -14.06 -2.40 40.21
C ILE A 631 -13.91 -1.81 41.61
N THR A 632 -13.11 -2.46 42.46
CA THR A 632 -12.80 -1.93 43.79
C THR A 632 -11.47 -1.20 43.71
N VAL A 633 -11.49 0.10 44.01
CA VAL A 633 -10.29 0.92 44.15
C VAL A 633 -10.23 1.39 45.59
N GLU A 634 -9.22 0.94 46.32
CA GLU A 634 -8.97 1.36 47.69
C GLU A 634 -7.80 2.33 47.71
N LEU A 635 -7.96 3.44 48.40
CA LEU A 635 -6.91 4.42 48.63
C LEU A 635 -6.31 4.19 50.02
N HIS A 636 -5.00 4.01 50.06
CA HIS A 636 -4.23 3.76 51.28
C HIS A 636 -3.33 4.94 51.57
N GLN A 637 -3.27 5.34 52.84
CA GLN A 637 -2.26 6.26 53.36
C GLN A 637 -1.15 5.42 53.99
N ALA A 638 0.08 5.58 53.48
CA ALA A 638 1.24 4.96 54.11
C ALA A 638 1.65 5.79 55.32
N LEU A 639 1.39 5.25 56.51
CA LEU A 639 1.91 5.80 57.75
C LEU A 639 3.29 5.16 57.96
N GLY A 640 4.35 5.96 57.91
CA GLY A 640 5.69 5.46 58.23
C GLY A 640 5.68 4.88 59.64
N GLU A 641 6.25 3.68 59.82
CA GLU A 641 6.39 3.08 61.14
C GLU A 641 7.18 4.03 62.04
N GLY A 642 6.51 4.60 63.04
CA GLY A 642 7.22 5.13 64.19
C GLY A 642 7.90 3.95 64.88
N ASN A 643 9.22 4.04 65.05
CA ASN A 643 9.93 3.19 66.01
C ASN A 643 9.15 3.19 67.33
N GLU A 644 8.67 2.01 67.77
CA GLU A 644 8.52 1.73 69.19
C GLU A 644 9.90 1.59 69.85
#